data_AF-A0A348SE24-F1
#
_entry.id   AF-A0A348SE24-F1
#
_cell.length_a   1.000
_cell.length_b   1.000
_cell.length_c   1.000
_cell.angle_alpha   90.00
_cell.angle_beta   90.00
_cell.angle_gamma   90.00
#
_symmetry.space_group_name_H-M   'P 1'
#
loop_
_entity.id
_entity.type
_entity.pdbx_description
1 polymer ?
#
loop_
_entity_poly.entity_id
_entity_poly.type
_entity_poly.pdbx_seq_one_letter_code
_entity_poly.pdbx_strand_id
1 'polypeptide(L)'
;MSTALIVVFALLLRMIIAYVFLPANAGFTADLEAFRFWAADLGANGPLGAYTRGYFLDYLPGYLWILWPLGALSSVLTGSFDPGALIKLPGILADGLLIVATVRLASELGASTRAQRVVALLLAFTPITWLNSAVWGQVDAVGTSVLVVAVTELIKGRTVRAAALAALAAVIKPQFGILIPLIAVIAIVRARRSGDVWSLPLIALTGTAVVSVAALPFGLTVIDLIQRVGEAAATYPYLSVNAWSLWALADSGGTGILLNGGWGSDTAPLFGFGPPALFIGTLLLVVAIAAAVWAARHDERTRTVAALALIAIAFFVLPTRVHERYLFPAVPLTLALAAALPRWRPIAAVTALVLIANTWGVLTLAYLQNPGVPDLGPATDALQTPAAIITAAFAATAALCAAGYQLFRLPTGASRVVRRTPARTRKADEHVQTSAAPRARLNRIDLWMVVVIAVTALSLRGWRVGEPTRFHFDEVYHVRTATEFMQHWRYGDPHPIYEYTHPHLAKYAIAAGLEIFGAPRVDGGSNYGAPILAIASRPDGAVGAPRIWVATASGIDVINPATRAVIGTINEPSARALSVADDGSLWAVSSSGDLLHAVGDTADGGNSTPFTRWITNVADVRAVRALGDVALIATANEVIRVERGAITARAVVPGVRQIEIVRVDDSSHVVVAGSAGLTLLRADDLGGAQITTVTGGVSALGGVDWFDEPRVYAAGLDSISVYTLRANTPAVRVARISIENASLIAVNHATRIVHAVAPTRAASGAAALWSIEPNGNAYFSDTELRNPAVSGAEPLMSDNVTGAVIDGSAELPDGGRGELITAWSNGEMVQVAVGDLSSGWRWPGVIAGAIAAALLALLARLLTERRDVAALTGLLALLDGAG
;
A
#
# COMPACT_ATOMS: atom_id res chain seq x y z
N MET A 1 20.10 25.96 -38.26
CA MET A 1 19.27 25.94 -37.04
C MET A 1 20.06 25.32 -35.88
N SER A 2 20.08 25.94 -34.70
CA SER A 2 20.65 25.34 -33.49
C SER A 2 19.71 24.25 -32.94
N THR A 3 20.22 23.29 -32.18
CA THR A 3 19.40 22.23 -31.57
C THR A 3 18.33 22.80 -30.64
N ALA A 4 18.66 23.86 -29.88
CA ALA A 4 17.70 24.56 -29.03
C ALA A 4 16.51 25.11 -29.84
N LEU A 5 16.78 25.74 -30.99
CA LEU A 5 15.73 26.27 -31.85
C LEU A 5 14.87 25.15 -32.47
N ILE A 6 15.48 24.00 -32.81
CA ILE A 6 14.73 22.79 -33.25
C ILE A 6 13.78 22.31 -32.15
N VAL A 7 14.24 22.22 -30.90
CA VAL A 7 13.41 21.79 -29.77
C VAL A 7 12.25 22.76 -29.54
N VAL A 8 12.50 24.07 -29.59
CA VAL A 8 11.45 25.08 -29.45
C VAL A 8 10.38 24.91 -30.53
N PHE A 9 10.77 24.81 -31.81
CA PHE A 9 9.81 24.57 -32.89
C PHE A 9 9.09 23.22 -32.78
N ALA A 10 9.78 22.18 -32.31
CA ALA A 10 9.18 20.87 -32.07
C ALA A 10 8.07 20.95 -31.01
N LEU A 11 8.35 21.63 -29.89
CA LEU A 11 7.37 21.82 -28.81
C LEU A 11 6.20 22.68 -29.30
N LEU A 12 6.47 23.81 -29.98
CA LEU A 12 5.42 24.66 -30.55
C LEU A 12 4.51 23.89 -31.50
N LEU A 13 5.08 23.09 -32.41
CA LEU A 13 4.31 22.24 -33.31
C LEU A 13 3.37 21.29 -32.54
N ARG A 14 3.88 20.61 -31.51
CA ARG A 14 3.09 19.70 -30.67
C ARG A 14 1.98 20.41 -29.92
N MET A 15 2.25 21.59 -29.35
CA MET A 15 1.25 22.41 -28.66
C MET A 15 0.17 22.87 -29.63
N ILE A 16 0.54 23.29 -30.84
CA ILE A 16 -0.41 23.67 -31.90
C ILE A 16 -1.29 22.48 -32.29
N ILE A 17 -0.70 21.29 -32.49
CA ILE A 17 -1.45 20.07 -32.80
C ILE A 17 -2.43 19.75 -31.66
N ALA A 18 -1.95 19.68 -30.42
CA ALA A 18 -2.76 19.23 -29.28
C ALA A 18 -3.83 20.23 -28.83
N TYR A 19 -3.60 21.53 -28.98
CA TYR A 19 -4.43 22.58 -28.36
C TYR A 19 -5.08 23.55 -29.33
N VAL A 20 -4.70 23.53 -30.61
CA VAL A 20 -5.29 24.40 -31.64
C VAL A 20 -6.02 23.58 -32.70
N PHE A 21 -5.37 22.53 -33.24
CA PHE A 21 -5.97 21.74 -34.31
C PHE A 21 -6.89 20.63 -33.82
N LEU A 22 -6.54 19.97 -32.71
CA LEU A 22 -7.31 18.87 -32.17
C LEU A 22 -8.26 19.34 -31.06
N PRO A 23 -9.47 18.76 -30.95
CA PRO A 23 -10.32 18.92 -29.78
C PRO A 23 -9.61 18.52 -28.48
N ALA A 24 -10.00 19.13 -27.35
CA ALA A 24 -9.38 18.90 -26.04
C ALA A 24 -9.42 17.43 -25.58
N ASN A 25 -10.43 16.69 -26.00
CA ASN A 25 -10.62 15.27 -25.71
C ASN A 25 -10.12 14.33 -26.83
N ALA A 26 -9.49 14.87 -27.89
CA ALA A 26 -9.03 14.06 -28.99
C ALA A 26 -7.82 13.20 -28.61
N GLY A 27 -7.77 11.97 -29.08
CA GLY A 27 -6.69 11.02 -28.81
C GLY A 27 -7.24 9.65 -28.42
N PHE A 28 -6.41 8.83 -27.79
CA PHE A 28 -6.84 7.51 -27.35
C PHE A 28 -7.65 7.61 -26.05
N THR A 29 -8.97 7.41 -26.15
CA THR A 29 -9.93 7.75 -25.08
C THR A 29 -9.57 7.09 -23.75
N ALA A 30 -9.34 5.78 -23.76
CA ALA A 30 -9.09 5.02 -22.53
C ALA A 30 -7.84 5.49 -21.78
N ASP A 31 -6.77 5.83 -22.51
CA ASP A 31 -5.52 6.33 -21.91
C ASP A 31 -5.72 7.74 -21.32
N LEU A 32 -6.40 8.63 -22.05
CA LEU A 32 -6.65 10.00 -21.62
C LEU A 32 -7.57 10.06 -20.40
N GLU A 33 -8.62 9.24 -20.37
CA GLU A 33 -9.54 9.13 -19.24
C GLU A 33 -8.82 8.58 -17.99
N ALA A 34 -8.03 7.51 -18.14
CA ALA A 34 -7.25 6.95 -17.05
C ALA A 34 -6.27 7.98 -16.46
N PHE A 35 -5.47 8.65 -17.29
CA PHE A 35 -4.51 9.66 -16.81
C PHE A 35 -5.18 10.88 -16.16
N ARG A 36 -6.29 11.36 -16.72
CA ARG A 36 -7.06 12.47 -16.12
C ARG A 36 -7.64 12.06 -14.77
N PHE A 37 -8.21 10.87 -14.68
CA PHE A 37 -8.76 10.34 -13.44
C PHE A 37 -7.67 10.17 -12.38
N TRP A 38 -6.53 9.55 -12.71
CA TRP A 38 -5.43 9.39 -11.76
C TRP A 38 -4.86 10.73 -11.30
N ALA A 39 -4.70 11.70 -12.21
CA ALA A 39 -4.24 13.03 -11.83
C ALA A 39 -5.23 13.72 -10.89
N ALA A 40 -6.53 13.63 -11.19
CA ALA A 40 -7.58 14.22 -10.36
C ALA A 40 -7.62 13.60 -8.97
N ASP A 41 -7.61 12.26 -8.88
CA ASP A 41 -7.63 11.53 -7.62
C ASP A 41 -6.37 11.81 -6.78
N LEU A 42 -5.19 11.74 -7.38
CA LEU A 42 -3.93 12.06 -6.68
C LEU A 42 -3.90 13.52 -6.21
N GLY A 43 -4.42 14.44 -7.01
CA GLY A 43 -4.53 15.85 -6.65
C GLY A 43 -5.44 16.08 -5.45
N ALA A 44 -6.60 15.42 -5.43
CA ALA A 44 -7.62 15.59 -4.39
C ALA A 44 -7.29 14.84 -3.10
N ASN A 45 -6.80 13.60 -3.21
CA ASN A 45 -6.68 12.65 -2.10
C ASN A 45 -5.21 12.36 -1.73
N GLY A 46 -4.24 12.95 -2.43
CA GLY A 46 -2.82 12.69 -2.24
C GLY A 46 -2.36 11.30 -2.74
N PRO A 47 -1.06 10.99 -2.65
CA PRO A 47 -0.50 9.74 -3.17
C PRO A 47 -0.64 8.54 -2.23
N LEU A 48 -0.77 8.75 -0.91
CA LEU A 48 -0.81 7.68 0.09
C LEU A 48 -2.10 6.84 -0.07
N GLY A 49 -1.94 5.53 -0.26
CA GLY A 49 -3.07 4.62 -0.49
C GLY A 49 -3.67 4.70 -1.89
N ALA A 50 -3.07 5.41 -2.86
CA ALA A 50 -3.61 5.50 -4.22
C ALA A 50 -3.91 4.14 -4.86
N TYR A 51 -3.06 3.14 -4.58
CA TYR A 51 -3.23 1.79 -5.12
C TYR A 51 -4.24 0.91 -4.37
N THR A 52 -4.86 1.38 -3.28
CA THR A 52 -5.91 0.66 -2.54
C THR A 52 -7.30 1.23 -2.76
N ARG A 53 -7.43 2.33 -3.53
CA ARG A 53 -8.69 3.06 -3.76
C ARG A 53 -9.65 2.42 -4.78
N GLY A 54 -9.42 1.17 -5.19
CA GLY A 54 -10.38 0.38 -5.97
C GLY A 54 -10.60 0.80 -7.44
N TYR A 55 -9.73 1.64 -8.01
CA TYR A 55 -9.77 1.99 -9.44
C TYR A 55 -8.60 1.37 -10.21
N PHE A 56 -8.73 1.29 -11.55
CA PHE A 56 -7.69 0.78 -12.42
C PHE A 56 -6.43 1.67 -12.39
N LEU A 57 -5.28 1.11 -11.99
CA LEU A 57 -4.00 1.82 -11.91
C LEU A 57 -2.85 0.86 -12.24
N ASP A 58 -2.41 0.84 -13.49
CA ASP A 58 -1.39 -0.08 -14.02
C ASP A 58 0.01 0.56 -14.18
N TYR A 59 0.16 1.83 -13.78
CA TYR A 59 1.45 2.52 -13.75
C TYR A 59 2.14 2.38 -12.39
N LEU A 60 3.47 2.27 -12.43
CA LEU A 60 4.31 2.38 -11.24
C LEU A 60 4.42 3.86 -10.78
N PRO A 61 4.84 4.12 -9.52
CA PRO A 61 4.82 5.46 -8.92
C PRO A 61 5.57 6.55 -9.70
N GLY A 62 6.54 6.20 -10.54
CA GLY A 62 7.44 7.16 -11.17
C GLY A 62 6.72 8.16 -12.09
N TYR A 63 5.68 7.73 -12.82
CA TYR A 63 4.87 8.67 -13.60
C TYR A 63 3.82 9.39 -12.74
N LEU A 64 3.34 8.75 -11.67
CA LEU A 64 2.35 9.34 -10.76
C LEU A 64 2.90 10.57 -10.02
N TRP A 65 4.22 10.64 -9.82
CA TRP A 65 4.92 11.85 -9.37
C TRP A 65 4.74 13.06 -10.29
N ILE A 66 4.39 12.86 -11.56
CA ILE A 66 4.08 13.93 -12.52
C ILE A 66 2.58 14.25 -12.46
N LEU A 67 1.72 13.23 -12.40
CA LEU A 67 0.27 13.40 -12.38
C LEU A 67 -0.23 14.06 -11.09
N TRP A 68 0.35 13.72 -9.94
CA TRP A 68 -0.04 14.28 -8.65
C TRP A 68 0.05 15.82 -8.60
N PRO A 69 1.20 16.46 -8.87
CA PRO A 69 1.28 17.91 -8.88
C PRO A 69 0.49 18.53 -10.04
N LEU A 70 0.28 17.81 -11.15
CA LEU A 70 -0.53 18.29 -12.27
C LEU A 70 -2.00 18.45 -11.86
N GLY A 71 -2.58 17.47 -11.15
CA GLY A 71 -3.94 17.57 -10.61
C GLY A 71 -4.07 18.68 -9.56
N ALA A 72 -3.12 18.77 -8.63
CA ALA A 72 -3.09 19.82 -7.63
C ALA A 72 -2.94 21.23 -8.24
N LEU A 73 -2.15 21.39 -9.30
CA LEU A 73 -2.03 22.65 -10.02
C LEU A 73 -3.31 22.98 -10.79
N SER A 74 -3.97 21.98 -11.37
CA SER A 74 -5.24 22.18 -12.07
C SER A 74 -6.31 22.76 -11.15
N SER A 75 -6.40 22.29 -9.90
CA SER A 75 -7.39 22.81 -8.96
C SER A 75 -7.15 24.28 -8.62
N VAL A 76 -5.89 24.70 -8.51
CA VAL A 76 -5.51 26.10 -8.32
C VAL A 76 -5.88 26.97 -9.54
N LEU A 77 -5.70 26.47 -10.75
CA LEU A 77 -5.91 27.24 -11.99
C LEU A 77 -7.36 27.29 -12.44
N THR A 78 -8.12 26.21 -12.19
CA THR A 78 -9.45 25.98 -12.82
C THR A 78 -10.56 25.68 -11.81
N GLY A 79 -10.22 25.47 -10.54
CA GLY A 79 -11.17 25.00 -9.52
C GLY A 79 -11.47 23.49 -9.59
N SER A 80 -10.88 22.76 -10.55
CA SER A 80 -11.05 21.31 -10.73
C SER A 80 -9.71 20.58 -10.68
N PHE A 81 -9.64 19.46 -9.95
CA PHE A 81 -8.46 18.59 -9.95
C PHE A 81 -8.25 17.85 -11.27
N ASP A 82 -9.27 17.75 -12.13
CA ASP A 82 -9.11 17.18 -13.48
C ASP A 82 -8.31 18.15 -14.37
N PRO A 83 -7.11 17.76 -14.85
CA PRO A 83 -6.27 18.63 -15.67
C PRO A 83 -6.81 18.88 -17.08
N GLY A 84 -7.84 18.16 -17.53
CA GLY A 84 -8.42 18.33 -18.86
C GLY A 84 -7.36 18.20 -19.95
N ALA A 85 -7.31 19.17 -20.87
CA ALA A 85 -6.35 19.18 -21.97
C ALA A 85 -4.87 19.26 -21.50
N LEU A 86 -4.61 19.78 -20.30
CA LEU A 86 -3.24 19.87 -19.77
C LEU A 86 -2.59 18.48 -19.58
N ILE A 87 -3.38 17.40 -19.58
CA ILE A 87 -2.87 16.03 -19.43
C ILE A 87 -1.85 15.62 -20.50
N LYS A 88 -1.90 16.23 -21.70
CA LYS A 88 -0.92 15.97 -22.77
C LYS A 88 0.41 16.69 -22.58
N LEU A 89 0.45 17.73 -21.76
CA LEU A 89 1.61 18.61 -21.60
C LEU A 89 2.88 17.86 -21.14
N PRO A 90 2.83 16.95 -20.15
CA PRO A 90 4.01 16.20 -19.74
C PRO A 90 4.65 15.38 -20.88
N GLY A 91 3.83 14.72 -21.70
CA GLY A 91 4.29 13.98 -22.88
C GLY A 91 4.93 14.91 -23.91
N ILE A 92 4.32 16.06 -24.18
CA ILE A 92 4.84 17.06 -25.13
C ILE A 92 6.20 17.60 -24.66
N LEU A 93 6.33 17.95 -23.38
CA LEU A 93 7.61 18.43 -22.82
C LEU A 93 8.69 17.34 -22.86
N ALA A 94 8.30 16.08 -22.61
CA ALA A 94 9.21 14.94 -22.67
C ALA A 94 9.75 14.69 -24.09
N ASP A 95 9.00 14.99 -25.15
CA ASP A 95 9.54 14.92 -26.52
C ASP A 95 10.71 15.88 -26.75
N GLY A 96 10.64 17.09 -26.17
CA GLY A 96 11.75 18.04 -26.22
C GLY A 96 12.99 17.48 -25.50
N LEU A 97 12.80 16.89 -24.33
CA LEU A 97 13.86 16.21 -23.59
C LEU A 97 14.44 15.04 -24.39
N LEU A 98 13.59 14.26 -25.05
CA LEU A 98 13.99 13.11 -25.87
C LEU A 98 14.88 13.52 -27.04
N ILE A 99 14.56 14.63 -27.72
CA ILE A 99 15.39 15.19 -28.79
C ILE A 99 16.78 15.53 -28.25
N VAL A 100 16.85 16.25 -27.12
CA VAL A 100 18.13 16.65 -26.50
C VAL A 100 18.93 15.42 -26.07
N ALA A 101 18.29 14.46 -25.40
CA ALA A 101 18.91 13.23 -24.94
C ALA A 101 19.49 12.42 -26.11
N THR A 102 18.74 12.30 -27.21
CA THR A 102 19.15 11.54 -28.39
C THR A 102 20.29 12.21 -29.15
N VAL A 103 20.25 13.54 -29.31
CA VAL A 103 21.36 14.30 -29.91
C VAL A 103 22.63 14.16 -29.09
N ARG A 104 22.50 14.20 -27.75
CA ARG A 104 23.63 13.99 -26.84
C ARG A 104 24.19 12.58 -26.98
N LEU A 105 23.33 11.55 -27.03
CA LEU A 105 23.77 10.17 -27.26
C LEU A 105 24.51 10.04 -28.60
N ALA A 106 23.94 10.59 -29.69
CA ALA A 106 24.56 10.57 -31.01
C ALA A 106 25.95 11.26 -31.01
N SER A 107 26.08 12.38 -30.30
CA SER A 107 27.38 13.05 -30.11
C SER A 107 28.40 12.18 -29.40
N GLU A 108 28.01 11.45 -28.34
CA GLU A 108 28.91 10.57 -27.58
C GLU A 108 29.32 9.30 -28.36
N LEU A 109 28.53 8.95 -29.37
CA LEU A 109 28.82 7.91 -30.36
C LEU A 109 29.69 8.40 -31.54
N GLY A 110 30.00 9.70 -31.61
CA GLY A 110 30.87 10.28 -32.64
C GLY A 110 30.14 10.82 -33.88
N ALA A 111 28.83 11.04 -33.81
CA ALA A 111 28.08 11.64 -34.91
C ALA A 111 28.55 13.07 -35.20
N SER A 112 28.65 13.44 -36.48
CA SER A 112 28.96 14.81 -36.89
C SER A 112 27.84 15.79 -36.50
N THR A 113 28.15 17.08 -36.36
CA THR A 113 27.13 18.11 -36.06
C THR A 113 26.01 18.14 -37.09
N ARG A 114 26.29 17.83 -38.35
CA ARG A 114 25.26 17.70 -39.40
C ARG A 114 24.34 16.51 -39.12
N ALA A 115 24.90 15.34 -38.80
CA ALA A 115 24.12 14.15 -38.48
C ALA A 115 23.28 14.34 -37.20
N GLN A 116 23.84 15.00 -36.17
CA GLN A 116 23.11 15.39 -34.95
C GLN A 116 21.90 16.27 -35.27
N ARG A 117 22.07 17.28 -36.13
CA ARG A 117 20.95 18.13 -36.58
C ARG A 117 19.90 17.33 -37.34
N VAL A 118 20.30 16.39 -38.19
CA VAL A 118 19.35 15.52 -38.91
C VAL A 118 18.52 14.68 -37.94
N VAL A 119 19.14 14.07 -36.92
CA VAL A 119 18.41 13.34 -35.86
C VAL A 119 17.41 14.24 -35.14
N ALA A 120 17.84 15.46 -34.78
CA ALA A 120 16.96 16.42 -34.14
C ALA A 120 15.76 16.79 -35.03
N LEU A 121 16.00 17.05 -36.32
CA LEU A 121 14.94 17.36 -37.28
C LEU A 121 13.97 16.19 -37.50
N LEU A 122 14.49 14.96 -37.59
CA LEU A 122 13.66 13.77 -37.72
C LEU A 122 12.74 13.61 -36.51
N LEU A 123 13.28 13.62 -35.29
CA LEU A 123 12.46 13.52 -34.08
C LEU A 123 11.51 14.72 -33.90
N ALA A 124 11.89 15.91 -34.36
CA ALA A 124 11.06 17.11 -34.25
C ALA A 124 9.84 17.07 -35.17
N PHE A 125 10.02 16.70 -36.43
CA PHE A 125 9.06 16.95 -37.51
C PHE A 125 8.46 15.70 -38.17
N THR A 126 9.00 14.51 -37.94
CA THR A 126 8.33 13.27 -38.38
C THR A 126 7.28 12.86 -37.35
N PRO A 127 6.14 12.25 -37.77
CA PRO A 127 5.03 11.85 -36.88
C PRO A 127 5.36 10.63 -36.00
N ILE A 128 6.57 10.57 -35.47
CA ILE A 128 7.04 9.50 -34.58
C ILE A 128 6.66 9.84 -33.14
N THR A 129 7.14 10.97 -32.64
CA THR A 129 7.08 11.33 -31.22
C THR A 129 5.81 12.13 -30.92
N TRP A 130 5.44 13.08 -31.80
CA TRP A 130 4.22 13.86 -31.62
C TRP A 130 2.93 13.09 -31.92
N LEU A 131 3.00 11.97 -32.64
CA LEU A 131 1.88 11.03 -32.73
C LEU A 131 1.58 10.38 -31.37
N ASN A 132 2.62 10.02 -30.60
CA ASN A 132 2.47 9.47 -29.25
C ASN A 132 2.04 10.54 -28.24
N SER A 133 2.67 11.72 -28.21
CA SER A 133 2.39 12.75 -27.21
C SER A 133 1.15 13.60 -27.56
N ALA A 134 1.20 14.36 -28.66
CA ALA A 134 0.21 15.38 -28.98
C ALA A 134 -1.09 14.80 -29.57
N VAL A 135 -1.00 13.77 -30.41
CA VAL A 135 -2.17 13.17 -31.06
C VAL A 135 -2.80 12.10 -30.16
N TRP A 136 -2.04 11.07 -29.78
CA TRP A 136 -2.53 9.95 -28.97
C TRP A 136 -2.78 10.34 -27.51
N GLY A 137 -1.89 11.10 -26.88
CA GLY A 137 -1.97 11.45 -25.45
C GLY A 137 -1.14 10.56 -24.52
N GLN A 138 -0.18 9.81 -25.06
CA GLN A 138 0.71 8.93 -24.30
C GLN A 138 2.02 9.59 -23.86
N VAL A 139 2.72 8.89 -22.97
CA VAL A 139 3.89 9.41 -22.22
C VAL A 139 5.14 8.56 -22.37
N ASP A 140 5.24 7.76 -23.43
CA ASP A 140 6.40 6.86 -23.64
C ASP A 140 7.72 7.65 -23.73
N ALA A 141 7.67 8.91 -24.17
CA ALA A 141 8.81 9.83 -24.20
C ALA A 141 9.40 10.14 -22.81
N VAL A 142 8.61 10.10 -21.73
CA VAL A 142 9.07 10.40 -20.37
C VAL A 142 10.13 9.39 -19.93
N GLY A 143 9.76 8.10 -19.89
CA GLY A 143 10.69 7.05 -19.49
C GLY A 143 11.76 6.77 -20.54
N THR A 144 11.45 6.88 -21.84
CA THR A 144 12.45 6.74 -22.91
C THR A 144 13.55 7.79 -22.81
N SER A 145 13.22 9.04 -22.45
CA SER A 145 14.23 10.08 -22.24
C SER A 145 15.19 9.72 -21.13
N VAL A 146 14.67 9.25 -19.99
CA VAL A 146 15.48 8.81 -18.84
C VAL A 146 16.34 7.61 -19.24
N LEU A 147 15.80 6.64 -19.97
CA LEU A 147 16.52 5.48 -20.52
C LEU A 147 17.70 5.90 -21.43
N VAL A 148 17.48 6.85 -22.35
CA VAL A 148 18.52 7.36 -23.26
C VAL A 148 19.62 8.11 -22.48
N VAL A 149 19.26 8.87 -21.45
CA VAL A 149 20.26 9.50 -20.56
C VAL A 149 21.00 8.45 -19.75
N ALA A 150 20.32 7.41 -19.25
CA ALA A 150 20.92 6.32 -18.50
C ALA A 150 22.00 5.59 -19.31
N VAL A 151 21.70 5.19 -20.55
CA VAL A 151 22.69 4.56 -21.43
C VAL A 151 23.81 5.52 -21.82
N THR A 152 23.51 6.82 -21.98
CA THR A 152 24.53 7.86 -22.21
C THR A 152 25.52 7.94 -21.05
N GLU A 153 25.06 7.91 -19.80
CA GLU A 153 25.93 7.91 -18.62
C GLU A 153 26.67 6.57 -18.47
N LEU A 154 26.06 5.45 -18.87
CA LEU A 154 26.70 4.13 -18.89
C LEU A 154 27.91 4.11 -19.82
N ILE A 155 27.76 4.57 -21.07
CA ILE A 155 28.87 4.60 -22.06
C ILE A 155 29.96 5.63 -21.71
N LYS A 156 29.67 6.56 -20.79
CA LYS A 156 30.64 7.51 -20.20
C LYS A 156 31.45 6.92 -19.05
N GLY A 157 31.18 5.68 -18.64
CA GLY A 157 31.83 5.06 -17.49
C GLY A 157 31.15 5.33 -16.14
N ARG A 158 30.03 6.05 -16.12
CA ARG A 158 29.37 6.51 -14.88
C ARG A 158 28.29 5.51 -14.44
N THR A 159 28.71 4.29 -14.10
CA THR A 159 27.81 3.14 -13.88
C THR A 159 26.78 3.38 -12.76
N VAL A 160 27.17 4.01 -11.65
CA VAL A 160 26.24 4.31 -10.53
C VAL A 160 25.12 5.27 -10.97
N ARG A 161 25.45 6.32 -11.75
CA ARG A 161 24.43 7.24 -12.30
C ARG A 161 23.53 6.55 -13.31
N ALA A 162 24.10 5.68 -14.15
CA ALA A 162 23.32 4.88 -15.07
C ALA A 162 22.33 3.96 -14.34
N ALA A 163 22.74 3.36 -13.22
CA ALA A 163 21.88 2.51 -12.41
C ALA A 163 20.73 3.29 -11.76
N ALA A 164 21.03 4.46 -11.17
CA ALA A 164 20.01 5.35 -10.62
C ALA A 164 18.96 5.75 -11.67
N LEU A 165 19.41 6.15 -12.87
CA LEU A 165 18.53 6.55 -13.96
C LEU A 165 17.76 5.36 -14.56
N ALA A 166 18.37 4.17 -14.64
CA ALA A 166 17.68 2.97 -15.10
C ALA A 166 16.58 2.52 -14.12
N ALA A 167 16.85 2.60 -12.81
CA ALA A 167 15.83 2.36 -11.78
C ALA A 167 14.70 3.39 -11.88
N LEU A 168 15.01 4.67 -12.05
CA LEU A 168 14.00 5.71 -12.27
C LEU A 168 13.16 5.44 -13.53
N ALA A 169 13.80 5.06 -14.64
CA ALA A 169 13.10 4.71 -15.87
C ALA A 169 12.15 3.51 -15.66
N ALA A 170 12.62 2.45 -14.98
CA ALA A 170 11.82 1.27 -14.67
C ALA A 170 10.61 1.60 -13.78
N VAL A 171 10.76 2.49 -12.80
CA VAL A 171 9.66 2.92 -11.91
C VAL A 171 8.71 3.94 -12.57
N ILE A 172 9.12 4.62 -13.66
CA ILE A 172 8.19 5.36 -14.51
C ILE A 172 7.27 4.40 -15.27
N LYS A 173 7.85 3.34 -15.85
CA LYS A 173 7.10 2.25 -16.48
C LYS A 173 7.95 0.98 -16.55
N PRO A 174 7.43 -0.20 -16.16
CA PRO A 174 8.21 -1.43 -16.06
C PRO A 174 8.99 -1.78 -17.34
N GLN A 175 8.40 -1.48 -18.50
CA GLN A 175 8.97 -1.71 -19.84
C GLN A 175 10.36 -1.08 -20.04
N PHE A 176 10.71 -0.02 -19.31
CA PHE A 176 12.04 0.62 -19.43
C PHE A 176 13.12 -0.08 -18.60
N GLY A 177 12.77 -1.09 -17.80
CA GLY A 177 13.69 -1.96 -17.08
C GLY A 177 14.62 -2.80 -17.98
N ILE A 178 14.40 -2.78 -19.31
CA ILE A 178 15.23 -3.46 -20.32
C ILE A 178 16.73 -3.12 -20.27
N LEU A 179 17.11 -2.00 -19.67
CA LEU A 179 18.52 -1.60 -19.50
C LEU A 179 19.21 -2.26 -18.30
N ILE A 180 18.46 -2.77 -17.32
CA ILE A 180 19.01 -3.32 -16.06
C ILE A 180 19.96 -4.50 -16.31
N PRO A 181 19.62 -5.52 -17.14
CA PRO A 181 20.53 -6.63 -17.41
C PRO A 181 21.86 -6.19 -18.06
N LEU A 182 21.79 -5.16 -18.91
CA LEU A 182 22.96 -4.60 -19.58
C LEU A 182 23.89 -3.86 -18.61
N ILE A 183 23.31 -3.06 -17.71
CA ILE A 183 24.07 -2.39 -16.63
C ILE A 183 24.71 -3.44 -15.72
N ALA A 184 23.98 -4.48 -15.32
CA ALA A 184 24.49 -5.51 -14.42
C ALA A 184 25.76 -6.17 -14.99
N VAL A 185 25.74 -6.61 -16.25
CA VAL A 185 26.92 -7.25 -16.86
C VAL A 185 28.06 -6.27 -17.11
N ILE A 186 27.79 -5.05 -17.58
CA ILE A 186 28.84 -4.04 -17.75
C ILE A 186 29.46 -3.66 -16.40
N ALA A 187 28.66 -3.56 -15.33
CA ALA A 187 29.13 -3.34 -13.98
C ALA A 187 30.06 -4.48 -13.53
N ILE A 188 29.67 -5.74 -13.73
CA ILE A 188 30.49 -6.92 -13.41
C ILE A 188 31.81 -6.90 -14.20
N VAL A 189 31.77 -6.59 -15.50
CA VAL A 189 32.97 -6.50 -16.34
C VAL A 189 33.90 -5.40 -15.84
N ARG A 190 33.37 -4.21 -15.54
CA ARG A 190 34.16 -3.06 -15.04
C ARG A 190 34.73 -3.34 -13.65
N ALA A 191 33.96 -3.95 -12.76
CA ALA A 191 34.39 -4.38 -11.43
C ALA A 191 35.55 -5.37 -11.53
N ARG A 192 35.44 -6.41 -12.37
CA ARG A 192 36.51 -7.38 -12.61
C ARG A 192 37.77 -6.76 -13.22
N ARG A 193 37.63 -5.84 -14.18
CA ARG A 193 38.77 -5.14 -14.82
C ARG A 193 39.51 -4.20 -13.87
N SER A 194 38.79 -3.55 -12.96
CA SER A 194 39.37 -2.58 -12.01
C SER A 194 39.81 -3.21 -10.69
N GLY A 195 39.35 -4.41 -10.37
CA GLY A 195 39.50 -5.04 -9.05
C GLY A 195 38.50 -4.52 -8.01
N ASP A 196 37.67 -3.52 -8.34
CA ASP A 196 36.67 -2.93 -7.45
C ASP A 196 35.34 -3.71 -7.53
N VAL A 197 35.29 -4.87 -6.87
CA VAL A 197 34.09 -5.72 -6.76
C VAL A 197 32.94 -5.04 -6.01
N TRP A 198 33.20 -3.91 -5.35
CA TRP A 198 32.29 -3.24 -4.42
C TRP A 198 31.49 -2.12 -5.06
N SER A 199 31.89 -1.73 -6.26
CA SER A 199 31.02 -1.04 -7.18
C SER A 199 29.68 -1.77 -7.39
N LEU A 200 29.64 -3.11 -7.31
CA LEU A 200 28.41 -3.90 -7.51
C LEU A 200 27.34 -3.68 -6.43
N PRO A 201 27.60 -3.87 -5.12
CA PRO A 201 26.61 -3.57 -4.09
C PRO A 201 26.25 -2.08 -4.05
N LEU A 202 27.18 -1.15 -4.33
CA LEU A 202 26.85 0.27 -4.44
C LEU A 202 25.85 0.55 -5.56
N ILE A 203 26.05 -0.07 -6.73
CA ILE A 203 25.13 0.03 -7.87
C ILE A 203 23.75 -0.53 -7.51
N ALA A 204 23.70 -1.70 -6.86
CA ALA A 204 22.46 -2.31 -6.41
C ALA A 204 21.71 -1.43 -5.39
N LEU A 205 22.39 -0.99 -4.33
CA LEU A 205 21.83 -0.10 -3.30
C LEU A 205 21.34 1.22 -3.88
N THR A 206 22.07 1.79 -4.85
CA THR A 206 21.64 3.03 -5.52
C THR A 206 20.34 2.81 -6.29
N GLY A 207 20.23 1.70 -7.02
CA GLY A 207 18.99 1.35 -7.73
C GLY A 207 17.83 1.17 -6.75
N THR A 208 18.02 0.35 -5.71
CA THR A 208 17.01 0.12 -4.67
C THR A 208 16.59 1.42 -3.99
N ALA A 209 17.52 2.31 -3.63
CA ALA A 209 17.20 3.58 -3.00
C ALA A 209 16.32 4.47 -3.89
N VAL A 210 16.59 4.54 -5.20
CA VAL A 210 15.73 5.29 -6.14
C VAL A 210 14.33 4.69 -6.18
N VAL A 211 14.22 3.36 -6.23
CA VAL A 211 12.92 2.67 -6.21
C VAL A 211 12.17 2.96 -4.92
N SER A 212 12.82 2.81 -3.76
CA SER A 212 12.22 3.08 -2.45
C SER A 212 11.76 4.54 -2.31
N VAL A 213 12.56 5.51 -2.74
CA VAL A 213 12.18 6.93 -2.69
C VAL A 213 10.97 7.23 -3.58
N ALA A 214 10.90 6.61 -4.76
CA ALA A 214 9.76 6.77 -5.64
C ALA A 214 8.49 6.12 -5.06
N ALA A 215 8.63 5.00 -4.34
CA ALA A 215 7.56 4.22 -3.74
C ALA A 215 6.98 4.84 -2.45
N LEU A 216 7.84 5.51 -1.66
CA LEU A 216 7.54 5.95 -0.30
C LEU A 216 6.25 6.77 -0.14
N PRO A 217 5.96 7.81 -0.94
CA PRO A 217 4.74 8.60 -0.77
C PRO A 217 3.45 7.83 -1.08
N PHE A 218 3.57 6.71 -1.80
CA PHE A 218 2.44 5.87 -2.19
C PHE A 218 2.20 4.74 -1.18
N GLY A 219 3.00 4.66 -0.11
CA GLY A 219 2.93 3.58 0.88
C GLY A 219 3.28 2.23 0.27
N LEU A 220 4.25 2.18 -0.67
CA LEU A 220 4.69 0.94 -1.30
C LEU A 220 6.12 0.59 -0.89
N THR A 221 6.37 -0.70 -0.65
CA THR A 221 7.71 -1.27 -0.52
C THR A 221 8.27 -1.67 -1.90
N VAL A 222 9.55 -2.06 -1.93
CA VAL A 222 10.17 -2.60 -3.15
C VAL A 222 9.52 -3.93 -3.56
N ILE A 223 9.07 -4.73 -2.59
CA ILE A 223 8.40 -6.01 -2.84
C ILE A 223 7.03 -5.77 -3.48
N ASP A 224 6.27 -4.81 -2.96
CA ASP A 224 4.96 -4.44 -3.54
C ASP A 224 5.12 -3.96 -4.98
N LEU A 225 6.19 -3.21 -5.29
CA LEU A 225 6.48 -2.81 -6.66
C LEU A 225 6.79 -3.99 -7.59
N ILE A 226 7.51 -5.00 -7.10
CA ILE A 226 7.76 -6.22 -7.88
C ILE A 226 6.45 -6.97 -8.14
N GLN A 227 5.58 -7.07 -7.13
CA GLN A 227 4.25 -7.67 -7.29
C GLN A 227 3.42 -6.91 -8.33
N ARG A 228 3.41 -5.57 -8.27
CA ARG A 228 2.72 -4.72 -9.25
C ARG A 228 3.24 -4.86 -10.67
N VAL A 229 4.55 -5.06 -10.86
CA VAL A 229 5.11 -5.39 -12.18
C VAL A 229 4.52 -6.71 -12.70
N GLY A 230 4.36 -7.70 -11.82
CA GLY A 230 3.72 -8.98 -12.13
C GLY A 230 2.23 -8.82 -12.49
N GLU A 231 1.49 -8.06 -11.68
CA GLU A 231 0.07 -7.76 -11.90
C GLU A 231 -0.16 -7.03 -13.23
N ALA A 232 0.62 -5.98 -13.51
CA ALA A 232 0.55 -5.23 -14.76
C ALA A 232 0.89 -6.11 -15.99
N ALA A 233 1.85 -7.03 -15.86
CA ALA A 233 2.16 -8.00 -16.90
C ALA A 233 1.05 -9.06 -17.07
N ALA A 234 0.25 -9.31 -16.03
CA ALA A 234 -0.86 -10.26 -16.04
C ALA A 234 -2.17 -9.66 -16.61
N THR A 235 -2.31 -8.34 -16.65
CA THR A 235 -3.53 -7.63 -17.09
C THR A 235 -3.95 -7.97 -18.53
N TYR A 236 -2.99 -8.22 -19.42
CA TYR A 236 -3.26 -8.45 -20.84
C TYR A 236 -2.73 -9.81 -21.33
N PRO A 237 -3.38 -10.94 -20.99
CA PRO A 237 -2.90 -12.30 -21.31
C PRO A 237 -3.17 -12.70 -22.77
N TYR A 238 -2.65 -11.89 -23.71
CA TYR A 238 -2.97 -11.99 -25.12
C TYR A 238 -1.73 -12.11 -25.99
N LEU A 239 -1.87 -12.80 -27.13
CA LEU A 239 -0.81 -13.00 -28.13
C LEU A 239 -0.20 -11.66 -28.55
N SER A 240 -1.06 -10.69 -28.80
CA SER A 240 -0.70 -9.30 -29.08
C SER A 240 -1.81 -8.38 -28.62
N VAL A 241 -1.44 -7.20 -28.11
CA VAL A 241 -2.36 -6.15 -27.66
C VAL A 241 -2.28 -5.00 -28.65
N ASN A 242 -2.56 -5.31 -29.92
CA ASN A 242 -2.42 -4.45 -31.11
C ASN A 242 -1.00 -4.20 -31.64
N ALA A 243 0.04 -4.84 -31.09
CA ALA A 243 1.36 -4.86 -31.73
C ALA A 243 1.35 -5.71 -33.00
N TRP A 244 1.67 -5.12 -34.15
CA TRP A 244 1.86 -5.77 -35.44
C TRP A 244 3.22 -6.48 -35.49
N SER A 245 3.41 -7.45 -34.59
CA SER A 245 4.51 -8.42 -34.58
C SER A 245 4.04 -9.74 -35.20
N LEU A 246 4.91 -10.77 -35.23
CA LEU A 246 4.50 -12.10 -35.74
C LEU A 246 3.34 -12.71 -34.93
N TRP A 247 3.15 -12.30 -33.68
CA TRP A 247 2.01 -12.71 -32.85
C TRP A 247 0.67 -12.17 -33.35
N ALA A 248 0.64 -11.03 -34.06
CA ALA A 248 -0.58 -10.52 -34.67
C ALA A 248 -1.10 -11.39 -35.84
N LEU A 249 -0.23 -12.24 -36.40
CA LEU A 249 -0.55 -13.15 -37.49
C LEU A 249 -1.04 -14.51 -36.99
N ALA A 250 -0.88 -14.78 -35.70
CA ALA A 250 -1.35 -15.99 -35.07
C ALA A 250 -2.83 -15.88 -34.68
N ASP A 251 -3.51 -17.03 -34.67
CA ASP A 251 -4.88 -17.18 -34.22
C ASP A 251 -4.93 -18.13 -33.02
N SER A 252 -5.82 -17.85 -32.07
CA SER A 252 -6.08 -18.67 -30.90
C SER A 252 -7.59 -18.87 -30.76
N GLY A 253 -8.10 -20.02 -31.20
CA GLY A 253 -9.52 -20.35 -31.07
C GLY A 253 -10.45 -19.48 -31.92
N GLY A 254 -10.02 -19.06 -33.11
CA GLY A 254 -10.79 -18.18 -34.01
C GLY A 254 -10.71 -16.70 -33.65
N THR A 255 -9.82 -16.32 -32.73
CA THR A 255 -9.54 -14.94 -32.35
C THR A 255 -8.10 -14.57 -32.68
N GLY A 256 -7.93 -13.52 -33.48
CA GLY A 256 -6.63 -13.00 -33.93
C GLY A 256 -6.77 -11.64 -34.61
N ILE A 257 -5.79 -10.76 -34.41
CA ILE A 257 -5.82 -9.36 -34.88
C ILE A 257 -5.90 -9.31 -36.41
N LEU A 258 -5.19 -10.19 -37.11
CA LEU A 258 -5.22 -10.26 -38.58
C LEU A 258 -6.61 -10.57 -39.15
N LEU A 259 -7.43 -11.30 -38.40
CA LEU A 259 -8.77 -11.74 -38.80
C LEU A 259 -9.88 -10.81 -38.26
N ASN A 260 -9.53 -9.67 -37.66
CA ASN A 260 -10.44 -8.81 -36.90
C ASN A 260 -11.19 -9.54 -35.76
N GLY A 261 -10.62 -10.65 -35.26
CA GLY A 261 -11.23 -11.50 -34.22
C GLY A 261 -10.94 -11.06 -32.78
N GLY A 262 -10.35 -9.87 -32.57
CA GLY A 262 -9.94 -9.38 -31.25
C GLY A 262 -8.58 -9.91 -30.77
N TRP A 263 -8.35 -9.87 -29.46
CA TRP A 263 -7.10 -10.31 -28.83
C TRP A 263 -7.18 -11.79 -28.43
N GLY A 264 -6.43 -12.64 -29.14
CA GLY A 264 -6.36 -14.07 -28.83
C GLY A 264 -5.50 -14.38 -27.60
N SER A 265 -5.87 -15.41 -26.84
CA SER A 265 -5.19 -15.79 -25.59
C SER A 265 -3.76 -16.30 -25.81
N ASP A 266 -2.79 -15.86 -25.00
CA ASP A 266 -1.39 -16.34 -25.02
C ASP A 266 -1.09 -17.53 -24.10
N THR A 267 -2.08 -17.93 -23.28
CA THR A 267 -1.98 -19.10 -22.40
C THR A 267 -2.36 -20.39 -23.13
N ALA A 268 -2.95 -20.29 -24.32
CA ALA A 268 -3.23 -21.41 -25.19
C ALA A 268 -1.97 -21.88 -25.96
N PRO A 269 -1.83 -23.19 -26.25
CA PRO A 269 -0.84 -23.68 -27.19
C PRO A 269 -1.11 -23.15 -28.61
N LEU A 270 -0.06 -22.66 -29.29
CA LEU A 270 -0.18 -22.02 -30.61
C LEU A 270 -0.74 -22.95 -31.70
N PHE A 271 -0.48 -24.27 -31.59
CA PHE A 271 -0.90 -25.27 -32.59
C PHE A 271 -1.82 -26.35 -31.99
N GLY A 272 -2.51 -26.06 -30.87
CA GLY A 272 -3.34 -27.03 -30.15
C GLY A 272 -2.58 -28.09 -29.35
N PHE A 273 -1.25 -28.14 -29.48
CA PHE A 273 -0.34 -28.95 -28.67
C PHE A 273 0.98 -28.19 -28.40
N GLY A 274 1.68 -28.54 -27.32
CA GLY A 274 2.97 -27.93 -26.94
C GLY A 274 2.86 -26.80 -25.91
N PRO A 275 3.97 -26.08 -25.64
CA PRO A 275 3.99 -25.04 -24.62
C PRO A 275 3.14 -23.83 -25.03
N PRO A 276 2.58 -23.07 -24.06
CA PRO A 276 1.87 -21.82 -24.32
C PRO A 276 2.69 -20.81 -25.12
N ALA A 277 2.03 -19.97 -25.92
CA ALA A 277 2.69 -18.90 -26.67
C ALA A 277 3.50 -17.95 -25.76
N LEU A 278 3.00 -17.68 -24.55
CA LEU A 278 3.70 -16.93 -23.51
C LEU A 278 5.10 -17.49 -23.21
N PHE A 279 5.22 -18.82 -23.08
CA PHE A 279 6.50 -19.47 -22.78
C PHE A 279 7.49 -19.29 -23.93
N ILE A 280 7.02 -19.47 -25.17
CA ILE A 280 7.84 -19.31 -26.38
C ILE A 280 8.34 -17.86 -26.50
N GLY A 281 7.44 -16.88 -26.38
CA GLY A 281 7.81 -15.47 -26.48
C GLY A 281 8.78 -15.03 -25.39
N THR A 282 8.56 -15.47 -24.15
CA THR A 282 9.45 -15.20 -23.02
C THR A 282 10.84 -15.79 -23.25
N LEU A 283 10.92 -17.04 -23.70
CA LEU A 283 12.20 -17.70 -24.00
C LEU A 283 12.97 -16.97 -25.10
N LEU A 284 12.30 -16.59 -26.20
CA LEU A 284 12.90 -15.84 -27.30
C LEU A 284 13.46 -14.49 -26.83
N LEU A 285 12.71 -13.76 -25.99
CA LEU A 285 13.17 -12.51 -25.40
C LEU A 285 14.41 -12.71 -24.51
N VAL A 286 14.41 -13.73 -23.65
CA VAL A 286 15.56 -14.07 -22.79
C VAL A 286 16.81 -14.36 -23.62
N VAL A 287 16.66 -15.12 -24.71
CA VAL A 287 17.76 -15.41 -25.64
C VAL A 287 18.28 -14.13 -26.30
N ALA A 288 17.40 -13.23 -26.74
CA ALA A 288 17.79 -11.95 -27.33
C ALA A 288 18.54 -11.05 -26.32
N ILE A 289 18.06 -10.97 -25.07
CA ILE A 289 18.73 -10.25 -23.98
C ILE A 289 20.11 -10.87 -23.71
N ALA A 290 20.21 -12.20 -23.61
CA ALA A 290 21.48 -12.89 -23.38
C ALA A 290 22.48 -12.61 -24.51
N ALA A 291 22.04 -12.66 -25.77
CA ALA A 291 22.86 -12.33 -26.94
C ALA A 291 23.35 -10.87 -26.91
N ALA A 292 22.46 -9.93 -26.59
CA ALA A 292 22.77 -8.51 -26.48
C ALA A 292 23.79 -8.23 -25.36
N VAL A 293 23.56 -8.82 -24.19
CA VAL A 293 24.42 -8.71 -23.01
C VAL A 293 25.80 -9.33 -23.27
N TRP A 294 25.85 -10.50 -23.92
CA TRP A 294 27.10 -11.14 -24.33
C TRP A 294 27.91 -10.25 -25.28
N ALA A 295 27.26 -9.59 -26.24
CA ALA A 295 27.95 -8.65 -27.13
C ALA A 295 28.47 -7.42 -26.36
N ALA A 296 27.67 -6.89 -25.44
CA ALA A 296 27.99 -5.70 -24.65
C ALA A 296 29.04 -5.92 -23.56
N ARG A 297 29.37 -7.16 -23.19
CA ARG A 297 30.44 -7.50 -22.21
C ARG A 297 31.81 -6.91 -22.57
N HIS A 298 32.01 -6.51 -23.82
CA HIS A 298 33.24 -5.84 -24.26
C HIS A 298 33.37 -4.41 -23.71
N ASP A 299 32.25 -3.82 -23.26
CA ASP A 299 32.16 -2.45 -22.72
C ASP A 299 32.58 -1.38 -23.74
N GLU A 300 32.13 -1.55 -24.98
CA GLU A 300 32.35 -0.58 -26.07
C GLU A 300 31.10 0.26 -26.30
N ARG A 301 31.27 1.58 -26.43
CA ARG A 301 30.13 2.53 -26.50
C ARG A 301 29.08 2.18 -27.55
N THR A 302 29.52 1.94 -28.79
CA THR A 302 28.63 1.63 -29.92
C THR A 302 27.94 0.28 -29.74
N ARG A 303 28.66 -0.73 -29.23
CA ARG A 303 28.08 -2.05 -28.93
C ARG A 303 27.06 -2.00 -27.80
N THR A 304 27.33 -1.25 -26.73
CA THR A 304 26.37 -1.09 -25.62
C THR A 304 25.06 -0.48 -26.11
N VAL A 305 25.13 0.58 -26.93
CA VAL A 305 23.90 1.21 -27.47
C VAL A 305 23.23 0.30 -28.51
N ALA A 306 23.98 -0.38 -29.36
CA ALA A 306 23.44 -1.36 -30.31
C ALA A 306 22.77 -2.56 -29.61
N ALA A 307 23.33 -3.03 -28.49
CA ALA A 307 22.74 -4.08 -27.67
C ALA A 307 21.42 -3.62 -27.04
N LEU A 308 21.36 -2.40 -26.50
CA LEU A 308 20.10 -1.85 -25.99
C LEU A 308 19.06 -1.64 -27.10
N ALA A 309 19.48 -1.16 -28.28
CA ALA A 309 18.60 -1.03 -29.44
C ALA A 309 18.04 -2.39 -29.89
N LEU A 310 18.88 -3.44 -29.88
CA LEU A 310 18.45 -4.81 -30.15
C LEU A 310 17.41 -5.27 -29.13
N ILE A 311 17.65 -5.07 -27.83
CA ILE A 311 16.69 -5.43 -26.78
C ILE A 311 15.36 -4.68 -26.95
N ALA A 312 15.40 -3.38 -27.26
CA ALA A 312 14.18 -2.59 -27.46
C ALA A 312 13.35 -3.09 -28.67
N ILE A 313 13.99 -3.47 -29.78
CA ILE A 313 13.28 -4.07 -30.93
C ILE A 313 12.79 -5.48 -30.57
N ALA A 314 13.62 -6.28 -29.89
CA ALA A 314 13.26 -7.64 -29.47
C ALA A 314 12.06 -7.65 -28.51
N PHE A 315 11.97 -6.67 -27.61
CA PHE A 315 10.85 -6.50 -26.68
C PHE A 315 9.51 -6.25 -27.40
N PHE A 316 9.53 -5.65 -28.59
CA PHE A 316 8.34 -5.48 -29.41
C PHE A 316 8.01 -6.73 -30.24
N VAL A 317 9.03 -7.42 -30.75
CA VAL A 317 8.84 -8.50 -31.74
C VAL A 317 8.61 -9.88 -31.10
N LEU A 318 9.34 -10.20 -30.03
CA LEU A 318 9.49 -11.56 -29.52
C LEU A 318 8.50 -11.98 -28.42
N PRO A 319 8.22 -11.19 -27.38
CA PRO A 319 7.26 -11.60 -26.36
C PRO A 319 5.80 -11.40 -26.83
N THR A 320 4.87 -12.11 -26.18
CA THR A 320 3.43 -11.82 -26.23
C THR A 320 3.10 -10.64 -25.29
N ARG A 321 1.83 -10.21 -25.23
CA ARG A 321 1.35 -9.10 -24.35
C ARG A 321 1.95 -7.73 -24.68
N VAL A 322 2.25 -7.48 -25.95
CA VAL A 322 2.90 -6.25 -26.42
C VAL A 322 1.87 -5.31 -27.07
N HIS A 323 1.95 -4.02 -26.73
CA HIS A 323 1.20 -2.94 -27.38
C HIS A 323 1.92 -2.34 -28.59
N GLU A 324 1.14 -1.76 -29.50
CA GLU A 324 1.59 -1.07 -30.73
C GLU A 324 2.72 -0.05 -30.53
N ARG A 325 2.76 0.59 -29.36
CA ARG A 325 3.73 1.63 -29.01
C ARG A 325 5.00 1.14 -28.34
N TYR A 326 5.11 -0.16 -28.00
CA TYR A 326 6.29 -0.68 -27.28
C TYR A 326 7.59 -0.64 -28.12
N LEU A 327 7.50 -0.40 -29.43
CA LEU A 327 8.66 -0.14 -30.29
C LEU A 327 9.27 1.26 -30.10
N PHE A 328 8.56 2.19 -29.44
CA PHE A 328 8.95 3.59 -29.27
C PHE A 328 10.40 3.79 -28.77
N PRO A 329 10.90 3.05 -27.74
CA PRO A 329 12.25 3.27 -27.21
C PRO A 329 13.36 2.93 -28.21
N ALA A 330 13.08 2.08 -29.21
CA ALA A 330 14.05 1.70 -30.23
C ALA A 330 14.36 2.84 -31.21
N VAL A 331 13.43 3.77 -31.45
CA VAL A 331 13.60 4.86 -32.41
C VAL A 331 14.75 5.81 -32.05
N PRO A 332 14.81 6.43 -30.85
CA PRO A 332 15.93 7.31 -30.50
C PRO A 332 17.28 6.57 -30.48
N LEU A 333 17.29 5.30 -30.03
CA LEU A 333 18.50 4.49 -29.98
C LEU A 333 19.04 4.19 -31.39
N THR A 334 18.17 3.75 -32.31
CA THR A 334 18.53 3.45 -33.70
C THR A 334 18.89 4.71 -34.48
N LEU A 335 18.23 5.85 -34.23
CA LEU A 335 18.59 7.14 -34.84
C LEU A 335 19.96 7.64 -34.37
N ALA A 336 20.26 7.53 -33.08
CA ALA A 336 21.59 7.88 -32.55
C ALA A 336 22.68 7.00 -33.17
N LEU A 337 22.42 5.69 -33.33
CA LEU A 337 23.31 4.78 -34.04
C LEU A 337 23.41 5.12 -35.53
N ALA A 338 22.32 5.41 -36.22
CA ALA A 338 22.30 5.76 -37.65
C ALA A 338 23.08 7.05 -37.97
N ALA A 339 23.14 7.98 -37.01
CA ALA A 339 23.92 9.21 -37.12
C ALA A 339 25.43 8.97 -37.02
N ALA A 340 25.86 8.00 -36.21
CA ALA A 340 27.26 7.61 -36.08
C ALA A 340 27.69 6.53 -37.10
N LEU A 341 26.74 5.66 -37.52
CA LEU A 341 26.97 4.46 -38.30
C LEU A 341 25.93 4.37 -39.43
N PRO A 342 26.28 4.75 -40.67
CA PRO A 342 25.33 4.78 -41.79
C PRO A 342 24.58 3.46 -42.05
N ARG A 343 25.19 2.32 -41.74
CA ARG A 343 24.58 0.98 -41.78
C ARG A 343 23.34 0.79 -40.88
N TRP A 344 23.15 1.64 -39.88
CA TRP A 344 21.97 1.62 -39.00
C TRP A 344 20.80 2.47 -39.55
N ARG A 345 20.99 3.25 -40.62
CA ARG A 345 19.94 4.04 -41.26
C ARG A 345 18.72 3.22 -41.72
N PRO A 346 18.87 2.08 -42.43
CA PRO A 346 17.71 1.28 -42.81
C PRO A 346 16.97 0.72 -41.60
N ILE A 347 17.69 0.32 -40.55
CA ILE A 347 17.08 -0.18 -39.30
C ILE A 347 16.25 0.94 -38.66
N ALA A 348 16.83 2.13 -38.49
CA ALA A 348 16.13 3.28 -37.91
C ALA A 348 14.91 3.70 -38.74
N ALA A 349 15.01 3.68 -40.07
CA ALA A 349 13.90 4.00 -40.96
C ALA A 349 12.76 2.98 -40.83
N VAL A 350 13.07 1.69 -40.88
CA VAL A 350 12.08 0.62 -40.75
C VAL A 350 11.42 0.64 -39.36
N THR A 351 12.21 0.76 -38.28
CA THR A 351 11.68 0.86 -36.91
C THR A 351 10.73 2.05 -36.77
N ALA A 352 11.08 3.22 -37.31
CA ALA A 352 10.22 4.39 -37.28
C ALA A 352 8.93 4.19 -38.10
N LEU A 353 9.04 3.66 -39.33
CA LEU A 353 7.88 3.44 -40.20
C LEU A 353 6.90 2.42 -39.61
N VAL A 354 7.40 1.31 -39.04
CA VAL A 354 6.58 0.31 -38.35
C VAL A 354 5.84 0.95 -37.17
N LEU A 355 6.54 1.72 -36.33
CA LEU A 355 5.92 2.39 -35.19
C LEU A 355 4.81 3.36 -35.65
N ILE A 356 5.08 4.21 -36.65
CA ILE A 356 4.11 5.18 -37.17
C ILE A 356 2.88 4.46 -37.74
N ALA A 357 3.11 3.45 -38.59
CA ALA A 357 2.04 2.69 -39.25
C ALA A 357 1.17 1.96 -38.22
N ASN A 358 1.80 1.28 -37.26
CA ASN A 358 1.09 0.51 -36.25
C ASN A 358 0.30 1.41 -35.30
N THR A 359 0.90 2.50 -34.80
CA THR A 359 0.21 3.41 -33.89
C THR A 359 -0.92 4.15 -34.61
N TRP A 360 -0.70 4.67 -35.82
CA TRP A 360 -1.77 5.31 -36.59
C TRP A 360 -2.91 4.35 -36.93
N GLY A 361 -2.57 3.15 -37.41
CA GLY A 361 -3.56 2.13 -37.77
C GLY A 361 -4.46 1.74 -36.60
N VAL A 362 -3.88 1.59 -35.40
CA VAL A 362 -4.65 1.25 -34.19
C VAL A 362 -5.46 2.44 -33.69
N LEU A 363 -4.89 3.64 -33.63
CA LEU A 363 -5.57 4.84 -33.13
C LEU A 363 -6.86 5.16 -33.92
N THR A 364 -6.90 4.78 -35.20
CA THR A 364 -8.02 5.07 -36.11
C THR A 364 -9.03 3.93 -36.27
N LEU A 365 -8.90 2.82 -35.52
CA LEU A 365 -9.86 1.72 -35.59
C LEU A 365 -11.25 2.18 -35.12
N ALA A 366 -12.25 1.98 -35.97
CA ALA A 366 -13.61 2.47 -35.73
C ALA A 366 -14.23 1.95 -34.41
N TYR A 367 -13.94 0.71 -34.02
CA TYR A 367 -14.51 0.11 -32.81
C TYR A 367 -13.93 0.69 -31.51
N LEU A 368 -12.78 1.37 -31.55
CA LEU A 368 -12.19 2.03 -30.38
C LEU A 368 -12.84 3.39 -30.07
N GLN A 369 -13.63 3.93 -31.01
CA GLN A 369 -14.43 5.16 -30.82
C GLN A 369 -13.63 6.36 -30.29
N ASN A 370 -12.40 6.54 -30.76
CA ASN A 370 -11.54 7.67 -30.36
C ASN A 370 -12.07 8.99 -30.98
N PRO A 371 -12.62 9.92 -30.18
CA PRO A 371 -13.22 11.14 -30.70
C PRO A 371 -12.13 12.10 -31.19
N GLY A 372 -12.46 12.93 -32.19
CA GLY A 372 -11.60 14.05 -32.61
C GLY A 372 -10.26 13.67 -33.26
N VAL A 373 -9.98 12.38 -33.49
CA VAL A 373 -8.83 11.93 -34.28
C VAL A 373 -9.12 12.18 -35.77
N PRO A 374 -8.22 12.84 -36.51
CA PRO A 374 -8.46 13.15 -37.91
C PRO A 374 -8.36 11.89 -38.78
N ASP A 375 -9.25 11.79 -39.78
CA ASP A 375 -9.16 10.77 -40.82
C ASP A 375 -8.33 11.28 -42.00
N LEU A 376 -7.25 10.56 -42.32
CA LEU A 376 -6.38 10.84 -43.48
C LEU A 376 -6.87 10.17 -44.78
N GLY A 377 -8.09 9.62 -44.78
CA GLY A 377 -8.73 9.00 -45.94
C GLY A 377 -8.00 7.73 -46.40
N PRO A 378 -7.60 7.62 -47.68
CA PRO A 378 -7.00 6.39 -48.22
C PRO A 378 -5.75 5.91 -47.47
N ALA A 379 -5.01 6.81 -46.81
CA ALA A 379 -3.86 6.44 -45.99
C ALA A 379 -4.28 5.71 -44.70
N THR A 380 -5.38 6.14 -44.06
CA THR A 380 -6.00 5.46 -42.92
C THR A 380 -6.50 4.08 -43.35
N ASP A 381 -7.27 4.03 -44.45
CA ASP A 381 -7.86 2.79 -44.97
C ASP A 381 -6.78 1.74 -45.29
N ALA A 382 -5.68 2.15 -45.92
CA ALA A 382 -4.57 1.26 -46.26
C ALA A 382 -3.95 0.61 -45.01
N LEU A 383 -3.88 1.33 -43.89
CA LEU A 383 -3.31 0.86 -42.63
C LEU A 383 -4.27 -0.05 -41.84
N GLN A 384 -5.54 -0.10 -42.21
CA GLN A 384 -6.54 -0.98 -41.60
C GLN A 384 -6.71 -2.31 -42.37
N THR A 385 -5.76 -2.63 -43.27
CA THR A 385 -5.78 -3.87 -44.04
C THR A 385 -4.90 -4.97 -43.42
N PRO A 386 -5.25 -6.26 -43.59
CA PRO A 386 -4.37 -7.37 -43.22
C PRO A 386 -2.97 -7.27 -43.86
N ALA A 387 -2.89 -6.74 -45.08
CA ALA A 387 -1.62 -6.55 -45.79
C ALA A 387 -0.68 -5.57 -45.05
N ALA A 388 -1.22 -4.51 -44.44
CA ALA A 388 -0.42 -3.58 -43.63
C ALA A 388 0.14 -4.26 -42.38
N ILE A 389 -0.69 -5.04 -41.67
CA ILE A 389 -0.28 -5.81 -40.47
C ILE A 389 0.82 -6.80 -40.82
N ILE A 390 0.65 -7.60 -41.88
CA ILE A 390 1.64 -8.56 -42.37
C ILE A 390 2.95 -7.86 -42.71
N THR A 391 2.88 -6.78 -43.49
CA THR A 391 4.06 -6.03 -43.94
C THR A 391 4.83 -5.46 -42.74
N ALA A 392 4.13 -4.88 -41.76
CA ALA A 392 4.74 -4.33 -40.57
C ALA A 392 5.37 -5.42 -39.69
N ALA A 393 4.72 -6.56 -39.51
CA ALA A 393 5.23 -7.69 -38.73
C ALA A 393 6.52 -8.27 -39.31
N PHE A 394 6.58 -8.46 -40.63
CA PHE A 394 7.80 -8.90 -41.30
C PHE A 394 8.88 -7.82 -41.30
N ALA A 395 8.52 -6.54 -41.46
CA ALA A 395 9.47 -5.43 -41.41
C ALA A 395 10.10 -5.27 -40.01
N ALA A 396 9.32 -5.40 -38.94
CA ALA A 396 9.81 -5.38 -37.56
C ALA A 396 10.79 -6.55 -37.29
N THR A 397 10.43 -7.74 -37.74
CA THR A 397 11.31 -8.93 -37.67
C THR A 397 12.59 -8.74 -38.48
N ALA A 398 12.51 -8.15 -39.67
CA ALA A 398 13.68 -7.84 -40.49
C ALA A 398 14.60 -6.82 -39.80
N ALA A 399 14.03 -5.78 -39.16
CA ALA A 399 14.78 -4.82 -38.37
C ALA A 399 15.48 -5.48 -37.17
N LEU A 400 14.83 -6.43 -36.49
CA LEU A 400 15.43 -7.22 -35.41
C LEU A 400 16.64 -8.03 -35.91
N CYS A 401 16.47 -8.80 -36.98
CA CYS A 401 17.53 -9.60 -37.58
C CYS A 401 18.69 -8.73 -38.07
N ALA A 402 18.40 -7.60 -38.71
CA ALA A 402 19.41 -6.65 -39.16
C ALA A 402 20.16 -6.01 -37.98
N ALA A 403 19.47 -5.63 -36.90
CA ALA A 403 20.09 -5.11 -35.68
C ALA A 403 21.02 -6.14 -35.03
N GLY A 404 20.58 -7.41 -34.94
CA GLY A 404 21.40 -8.51 -34.44
C GLY A 404 22.66 -8.71 -35.29
N TYR A 405 22.49 -8.81 -36.61
CA TYR A 405 23.60 -8.94 -37.56
C TYR A 405 24.60 -7.77 -37.44
N GLN A 406 24.12 -6.54 -37.34
CA GLN A 406 24.99 -5.37 -37.19
C GLN A 406 25.71 -5.35 -35.84
N LEU A 407 25.05 -5.77 -34.75
CA LEU A 407 25.65 -5.85 -33.42
C LEU A 407 26.90 -6.75 -33.41
N PHE A 408 26.79 -7.95 -34.00
CA PHE A 408 27.89 -8.92 -34.04
C PHE A 408 28.95 -8.61 -35.11
N ARG A 409 28.66 -7.74 -36.08
CA ARG A 409 29.63 -7.25 -37.09
C ARG A 409 30.27 -5.90 -36.74
N LEU A 410 30.03 -5.34 -35.56
CA LEU A 410 30.78 -4.16 -35.12
C LEU A 410 32.25 -4.55 -34.90
N PRO A 411 33.24 -3.91 -35.57
CA PRO A 411 34.64 -4.26 -35.40
C PRO A 411 35.06 -4.12 -33.93
N THR A 412 35.70 -5.14 -33.37
CA THR A 412 36.38 -5.06 -32.07
C THR A 412 37.51 -4.02 -32.19
N GLY A 413 37.45 -2.94 -31.41
CA GLY A 413 38.54 -1.95 -31.35
C GLY A 413 38.46 -0.72 -32.27
N ALA A 414 37.33 -0.44 -32.95
CA ALA A 414 37.18 0.72 -33.84
C ALA A 414 36.83 2.07 -33.14
N SER A 415 37.30 2.31 -31.92
CA SER A 415 37.26 3.64 -31.30
C SER A 415 38.65 4.04 -30.83
N ARG A 416 39.51 4.33 -31.82
CA ARG A 416 40.76 5.05 -31.63
C ARG A 416 40.46 6.56 -31.73
N VAL A 417 40.98 7.31 -30.74
CA VAL A 417 41.12 8.79 -30.67
C VAL A 417 39.83 9.53 -30.23
N VAL A 418 39.77 10.36 -29.17
CA VAL A 418 40.74 11.28 -28.55
C VAL A 418 40.89 10.97 -27.05
N ARG A 419 42.10 10.54 -26.65
CA ARG A 419 42.53 10.54 -25.25
C ARG A 419 42.74 12.00 -24.86
N ARG A 420 41.81 12.60 -24.11
CA ARG A 420 42.14 13.82 -23.36
C ARG A 420 43.27 13.43 -22.40
N THR A 421 44.41 14.07 -22.57
CA THR A 421 45.64 13.88 -21.80
C THR A 421 45.30 13.94 -20.31
N PRO A 422 45.44 12.83 -19.54
CA PRO A 422 45.53 12.94 -18.10
C PRO A 422 46.84 13.65 -17.82
N ALA A 423 46.81 14.68 -16.97
CA ALA A 423 48.01 15.30 -16.44
C ALA A 423 48.96 14.20 -15.92
N ARG A 424 50.25 14.32 -16.28
CA ARG A 424 51.34 13.45 -15.81
C ARG A 424 51.28 13.32 -14.29
N THR A 425 50.80 12.19 -13.78
CA THR A 425 51.20 11.72 -12.45
C THR A 425 52.52 10.99 -12.62
N ARG A 426 53.56 11.57 -12.04
CA ARG A 426 54.91 11.00 -11.92
C ARG A 426 54.81 9.56 -11.40
N LYS A 427 55.53 8.64 -12.06
CA LYS A 427 56.03 7.43 -11.42
C LYS A 427 56.88 7.88 -10.22
N ALA A 428 56.57 7.35 -9.04
CA ALA A 428 57.51 7.31 -7.93
C ALA A 428 57.73 5.83 -7.64
N ASP A 429 58.99 5.44 -7.74
CA ASP A 429 59.50 4.11 -7.49
C ASP A 429 59.24 3.68 -6.04
N GLU A 430 59.19 2.36 -5.87
CA GLU A 430 59.19 1.68 -4.60
C GLU A 430 60.35 2.16 -3.71
N HIS A 431 59.99 2.69 -2.54
CA HIS A 431 60.78 2.49 -1.32
C HIS A 431 59.81 2.18 -0.19
N VAL A 432 59.93 0.94 0.31
CA VAL A 432 59.28 0.48 1.53
C VAL A 432 59.85 1.28 2.69
N GLN A 433 59.02 2.15 3.27
CA GLN A 433 59.14 2.55 4.67
C GLN A 433 57.74 2.52 5.30
N THR A 434 57.60 1.63 6.28
CA THR A 434 56.44 1.49 7.14
C THR A 434 56.25 2.76 7.96
N SER A 435 55.35 3.64 7.53
CA SER A 435 54.72 4.63 8.40
C SER A 435 53.22 4.36 8.37
N ALA A 436 52.59 4.27 9.54
CA ALA A 436 51.16 4.05 9.66
C ALA A 436 50.40 5.04 8.76
N ALA A 437 49.65 4.50 7.80
CA ALA A 437 48.86 5.31 6.87
C ALA A 437 47.91 6.23 7.66
N PRO A 438 47.72 7.49 7.25
CA PRO A 438 46.76 8.37 7.89
C PRO A 438 45.36 7.76 7.73
N ARG A 439 44.70 7.45 8.86
CA ARG A 439 43.34 6.90 8.91
C ARG A 439 42.43 7.60 7.90
N ALA A 440 41.87 6.86 6.95
CA ALA A 440 41.04 7.43 5.89
C ALA A 440 39.85 8.22 6.48
N ARG A 441 39.84 9.54 6.31
CA ARG A 441 38.76 10.42 6.80
C ARG A 441 37.44 10.08 6.09
N LEU A 442 36.36 9.99 6.86
CA LEU A 442 34.99 9.87 6.34
C LEU A 442 34.72 11.01 5.36
N ASN A 443 34.15 10.68 4.20
CA ASN A 443 33.78 11.66 3.20
C ASN A 443 32.28 11.62 2.87
N ARG A 444 31.83 12.49 1.96
CA ARG A 444 30.42 12.61 1.59
C ARG A 444 29.81 11.31 1.08
N ILE A 445 30.59 10.44 0.44
CA ILE A 445 30.10 9.14 -0.05
C ILE A 445 29.87 8.19 1.12
N ASP A 446 30.77 8.19 2.11
CA ASP A 446 30.62 7.40 3.33
C ASP A 446 29.37 7.85 4.10
N LEU A 447 29.13 9.17 4.19
CA LEU A 447 27.92 9.74 4.80
C LEU A 447 26.64 9.32 4.05
N TRP A 448 26.61 9.46 2.72
CA TRP A 448 25.43 9.09 1.92
C TRP A 448 25.12 7.60 2.01
N MET A 449 26.13 6.73 2.03
CA MET A 449 25.95 5.30 2.20
C MET A 449 25.27 4.97 3.54
N VAL A 450 25.74 5.58 4.63
CA VAL A 450 25.15 5.40 5.97
C VAL A 450 23.70 5.92 6.01
N VAL A 451 23.43 7.08 5.41
CA VAL A 451 22.06 7.63 5.33
C VAL A 451 21.14 6.71 4.53
N VAL A 452 21.59 6.20 3.37
CA VAL A 452 20.78 5.28 2.55
C VAL A 452 20.47 4.00 3.31
N ILE A 453 21.45 3.42 4.02
CA ILE A 453 21.22 2.23 4.85
C ILE A 453 20.23 2.53 5.97
N ALA A 454 20.37 3.65 6.68
CA ALA A 454 19.48 4.04 7.77
C ALA A 454 18.03 4.23 7.29
N VAL A 455 17.84 4.96 6.19
CA VAL A 455 16.51 5.21 5.61
C VAL A 455 15.88 3.92 5.08
N THR A 456 16.67 3.06 4.44
CA THR A 456 16.19 1.76 3.96
C THR A 456 15.78 0.87 5.13
N ALA A 457 16.58 0.81 6.20
CA ALA A 457 16.26 0.03 7.39
C ALA A 457 14.99 0.54 8.07
N LEU A 458 14.86 1.87 8.23
CA LEU A 458 13.68 2.49 8.82
C LEU A 458 12.43 2.21 7.98
N SER A 459 12.54 2.26 6.65
CA SER A 459 11.40 2.03 5.75
C SER A 459 10.97 0.56 5.75
N LEU A 460 11.93 -0.37 5.69
CA LEU A 460 11.62 -1.81 5.68
C LEU A 460 11.03 -2.27 7.01
N ARG A 461 11.62 -1.85 8.14
CA ARG A 461 11.21 -2.29 9.49
C ARG A 461 10.03 -1.48 10.05
N GLY A 462 9.82 -0.25 9.58
CA GLY A 462 8.70 0.60 9.99
C GLY A 462 7.41 0.35 9.20
N TRP A 463 7.48 -0.43 8.11
CA TRP A 463 6.31 -0.84 7.36
C TRP A 463 5.38 -1.66 8.25
N ARG A 464 4.13 -1.20 8.42
CA ARG A 464 3.09 -1.86 9.23
C ARG A 464 3.59 -2.28 10.62
N VAL A 465 4.36 -1.42 11.26
CA VAL A 465 4.96 -1.69 12.57
C VAL A 465 3.92 -2.08 13.64
N GLY A 466 2.66 -1.67 13.50
CA GLY A 466 1.56 -2.09 14.39
C GLY A 466 1.07 -3.53 14.20
N GLU A 467 1.46 -4.21 13.12
CA GLU A 467 1.07 -5.59 12.80
C GLU A 467 2.15 -6.60 13.26
N PRO A 468 1.77 -7.73 13.89
CA PRO A 468 0.41 -8.11 14.30
C PRO A 468 -0.10 -7.26 15.46
N THR A 469 -1.40 -6.99 15.52
CA THR A 469 -2.00 -6.11 16.55
C THR A 469 -1.99 -6.69 17.98
N ARG A 470 -1.62 -7.96 18.11
CA ARG A 470 -1.50 -8.70 19.38
C ARG A 470 -0.04 -8.78 19.82
N PHE A 471 0.16 -9.05 21.11
CA PHE A 471 1.50 -9.35 21.65
C PHE A 471 2.14 -10.53 20.93
N HIS A 472 3.43 -10.38 20.62
CA HIS A 472 4.23 -11.40 19.95
C HIS A 472 5.52 -11.68 20.72
N PHE A 473 5.87 -12.97 20.91
CA PHE A 473 7.05 -13.40 21.66
C PHE A 473 7.20 -12.70 23.04
N ASP A 474 8.36 -12.08 23.28
CA ASP A 474 8.71 -11.47 24.57
C ASP A 474 8.00 -10.12 24.80
N GLU A 475 7.16 -9.66 23.86
CA GLU A 475 6.32 -8.48 24.07
C GLU A 475 5.44 -8.64 25.32
N VAL A 476 4.95 -9.86 25.60
CA VAL A 476 4.14 -10.16 26.81
C VAL A 476 4.87 -9.77 28.10
N TYR A 477 6.21 -9.88 28.13
CA TYR A 477 7.01 -9.54 29.30
C TYR A 477 7.53 -8.11 29.25
N HIS A 478 8.12 -7.68 28.13
CA HIS A 478 8.75 -6.37 28.01
C HIS A 478 7.74 -5.23 28.04
N VAL A 479 6.63 -5.38 27.31
CA VAL A 479 5.58 -4.35 27.24
C VAL A 479 4.82 -4.26 28.55
N ARG A 480 4.53 -5.40 29.19
CA ARG A 480 3.98 -5.43 30.55
C ARG A 480 4.87 -4.66 31.53
N THR A 481 6.16 -5.00 31.57
CA THR A 481 7.11 -4.35 32.50
C THR A 481 7.26 -2.86 32.20
N ALA A 482 7.31 -2.48 30.91
CA ALA A 482 7.29 -1.08 30.49
C ALA A 482 6.06 -0.37 31.06
N THR A 483 4.88 -0.97 30.94
CA THR A 483 3.61 -0.43 31.45
C THR A 483 3.58 -0.37 32.99
N GLU A 484 4.20 -1.32 33.70
CA GLU A 484 4.34 -1.29 35.16
C GLU A 484 5.23 -0.13 35.62
N PHE A 485 6.34 0.16 34.91
CA PHE A 485 7.10 1.40 35.12
C PHE A 485 6.21 2.62 34.89
N MET A 486 5.28 2.52 33.93
CA MET A 486 4.38 3.63 33.63
C MET A 486 3.47 4.01 34.80
N GLN A 487 3.15 3.08 35.68
CA GLN A 487 2.27 3.34 36.82
C GLN A 487 2.89 4.39 37.74
N HIS A 488 4.19 4.26 38.02
CA HIS A 488 4.89 5.19 38.90
C HIS A 488 5.18 6.54 38.23
N TRP A 489 5.72 6.55 37.02
CA TRP A 489 6.29 7.76 36.43
C TRP A 489 5.26 8.80 35.93
N ARG A 490 4.01 8.37 35.68
CA ARG A 490 2.96 9.10 34.96
C ARG A 490 1.78 9.29 35.89
N TYR A 491 1.46 8.25 36.66
CA TYR A 491 0.30 8.26 37.54
C TYR A 491 0.67 8.43 39.03
N GLY A 492 1.97 8.36 39.36
CA GLY A 492 2.44 8.47 40.74
C GLY A 492 2.18 7.24 41.60
N ASP A 493 1.77 6.12 40.99
CA ASP A 493 1.39 4.90 41.72
C ASP A 493 2.60 3.99 41.91
N PRO A 494 3.04 3.71 43.16
CA PRO A 494 4.04 2.67 43.40
C PRO A 494 3.54 1.32 42.91
N HIS A 495 4.31 0.67 42.05
CA HIS A 495 3.91 -0.59 41.43
C HIS A 495 5.06 -1.61 41.44
N PRO A 496 4.84 -2.85 41.90
CA PRO A 496 5.81 -3.93 41.77
C PRO A 496 6.11 -4.24 40.30
N ILE A 497 7.37 -4.54 39.99
CA ILE A 497 7.81 -4.82 38.63
C ILE A 497 7.95 -6.33 38.46
N TYR A 498 7.30 -6.89 37.44
CA TYR A 498 7.25 -8.32 37.18
C TYR A 498 8.62 -8.86 36.73
N GLU A 499 9.18 -8.29 35.66
CA GLU A 499 10.38 -8.83 35.01
C GLU A 499 11.57 -7.88 35.16
N TYR A 500 12.48 -8.22 36.08
CA TYR A 500 13.67 -7.44 36.41
C TYR A 500 14.99 -8.09 35.95
N THR A 501 14.95 -9.27 35.33
CA THR A 501 16.16 -10.01 34.95
C THR A 501 16.87 -9.40 33.73
N HIS A 502 16.11 -8.79 32.81
CA HIS A 502 16.66 -8.07 31.65
C HIS A 502 16.89 -6.57 31.90
N PRO A 503 17.96 -5.96 31.33
CA PRO A 503 18.25 -4.53 31.45
C PRO A 503 17.07 -3.62 31.08
N HIS A 504 16.91 -2.52 31.82
CA HIS A 504 15.70 -1.68 31.74
C HIS A 504 15.64 -0.71 30.56
N LEU A 505 16.75 -0.41 29.87
CA LEU A 505 16.78 0.63 28.83
C LEU A 505 15.75 0.39 27.72
N ALA A 506 15.62 -0.85 27.25
CA ALA A 506 14.63 -1.21 26.24
C ALA A 506 13.18 -0.99 26.74
N LYS A 507 12.92 -1.31 28.02
CA LYS A 507 11.60 -1.15 28.65
C LYS A 507 11.26 0.34 28.82
N TYR A 508 12.22 1.19 29.16
CA TYR A 508 12.02 2.64 29.17
C TYR A 508 11.77 3.20 27.76
N ALA A 509 12.48 2.71 26.74
CA ALA A 509 12.25 3.12 25.36
C ALA A 509 10.86 2.68 24.87
N ILE A 510 10.41 1.48 25.23
CA ILE A 510 9.05 0.98 24.98
C ILE A 510 8.02 1.86 25.69
N ALA A 511 8.25 2.18 26.96
CA ALA A 511 7.34 3.02 27.74
C ALA A 511 7.22 4.44 27.16
N ALA A 512 8.31 5.02 26.66
CA ALA A 512 8.29 6.28 25.92
C ALA A 512 7.60 6.13 24.55
N GLY A 513 7.81 5.01 23.87
CA GLY A 513 7.14 4.73 22.60
C GLY A 513 5.62 4.57 22.74
N LEU A 514 5.15 3.93 23.82
CA LEU A 514 3.75 3.85 24.20
C LEU A 514 3.12 5.25 24.35
N GLU A 515 3.85 6.20 24.92
CA GLU A 515 3.36 7.58 25.09
C GLU A 515 3.38 8.38 23.78
N ILE A 516 4.43 8.22 22.96
CA ILE A 516 4.64 9.04 21.74
C ILE A 516 3.83 8.50 20.55
N PHE A 517 3.83 7.17 20.35
CA PHE A 517 3.29 6.54 19.15
C PHE A 517 2.01 5.74 19.41
N GLY A 518 1.87 5.12 20.60
CA GLY A 518 0.80 4.17 20.90
C GLY A 518 -0.40 4.71 21.67
N ALA A 519 -0.32 5.90 22.27
CA ALA A 519 -1.40 6.42 23.10
C ALA A 519 -2.71 6.55 22.28
N PRO A 520 -3.86 6.07 22.80
CA PRO A 520 -5.13 6.31 22.15
C PRO A 520 -5.39 7.80 21.95
N ARG A 521 -6.05 8.14 20.84
CA ARG A 521 -6.28 9.52 20.42
C ARG A 521 -7.75 9.73 20.11
N VAL A 522 -8.30 10.85 20.55
CA VAL A 522 -9.66 11.25 20.17
C VAL A 522 -9.61 11.81 18.75
N ASP A 523 -10.13 11.04 17.80
CA ASP A 523 -10.08 11.38 16.37
C ASP A 523 -11.29 12.20 15.93
N GLY A 524 -12.39 12.10 16.67
CA GLY A 524 -13.63 12.76 16.33
C GLY A 524 -14.65 12.75 17.45
N GLY A 525 -15.64 13.60 17.30
CA GLY A 525 -16.84 13.58 18.13
C GLY A 525 -18.03 14.11 17.34
N SER A 526 -19.21 13.72 17.77
CA SER A 526 -20.46 14.07 17.10
C SER A 526 -21.59 14.07 18.13
N ASN A 527 -22.67 14.79 17.80
CA ASN A 527 -23.92 14.68 18.52
C ASN A 527 -24.95 14.03 17.60
N TYR A 528 -25.58 12.97 18.08
CA TYR A 528 -26.56 12.18 17.34
C TYR A 528 -27.86 12.93 17.04
N GLY A 529 -28.10 14.06 17.72
CA GLY A 529 -29.31 14.86 17.59
C GLY A 529 -30.53 14.27 18.30
N ALA A 530 -30.40 13.09 18.90
CA ALA A 530 -31.43 12.42 19.71
C ALA A 530 -30.79 11.63 20.86
N PRO A 531 -31.53 11.39 21.96
CA PRO A 531 -31.06 10.52 23.04
C PRO A 531 -30.76 9.11 22.55
N ILE A 532 -29.56 8.61 22.85
CA ILE A 532 -29.13 7.24 22.54
C ILE A 532 -29.58 6.31 23.66
N LEU A 533 -30.40 5.32 23.33
CA LEU A 533 -30.98 4.35 24.27
C LEU A 533 -30.13 3.08 24.39
N ALA A 534 -29.55 2.63 23.27
CA ALA A 534 -28.64 1.50 23.22
C ALA A 534 -27.77 1.59 21.97
N ILE A 535 -26.58 0.98 22.03
CA ILE A 535 -25.67 0.88 20.90
C ILE A 535 -25.07 -0.53 20.86
N ALA A 536 -24.91 -1.10 19.68
CA ALA A 536 -24.27 -2.39 19.47
C ALA A 536 -23.53 -2.40 18.14
N SER A 537 -22.46 -3.19 18.04
CA SER A 537 -21.78 -3.46 16.77
C SER A 537 -21.74 -4.95 16.51
N ARG A 538 -21.55 -5.30 15.24
CA ARG A 538 -21.30 -6.69 14.85
C ARG A 538 -19.98 -7.16 15.48
N PRO A 539 -19.96 -8.29 16.20
CA PRO A 539 -18.74 -8.81 16.82
C PRO A 539 -17.66 -9.18 15.79
N ASP A 540 -16.41 -9.14 16.20
CA ASP A 540 -15.28 -9.60 15.37
C ASP A 540 -15.43 -11.10 15.05
N GLY A 541 -15.35 -11.46 13.77
CA GLY A 541 -15.49 -12.84 13.31
C GLY A 541 -16.95 -13.33 13.15
N ALA A 542 -17.94 -12.50 13.50
CA ALA A 542 -19.34 -12.79 13.20
C ALA A 542 -19.62 -12.72 11.69
N VAL A 543 -20.66 -13.41 11.23
CA VAL A 543 -21.00 -13.50 9.80
C VAL A 543 -21.45 -12.14 9.24
N GLY A 544 -20.88 -11.75 8.09
CA GLY A 544 -21.26 -10.60 7.27
C GLY A 544 -20.51 -9.31 7.59
N ALA A 545 -20.92 -8.20 6.98
CA ALA A 545 -20.14 -6.95 7.01
C ALA A 545 -20.21 -6.21 8.36
N PRO A 546 -19.16 -5.45 8.76
CA PRO A 546 -19.20 -4.62 9.95
C PRO A 546 -20.37 -3.63 9.94
N ARG A 547 -21.08 -3.53 11.07
CA ARG A 547 -22.25 -2.65 11.27
C ARG A 547 -22.29 -2.11 12.69
N ILE A 548 -22.84 -0.91 12.83
CA ILE A 548 -23.20 -0.32 14.11
C ILE A 548 -24.71 -0.06 14.08
N TRP A 549 -25.38 -0.42 15.18
CA TRP A 549 -26.79 -0.12 15.41
C TRP A 549 -26.93 0.84 16.58
N VAL A 550 -27.69 1.91 16.39
CA VAL A 550 -27.98 2.91 17.42
C VAL A 550 -29.48 2.99 17.62
N ALA A 551 -29.96 2.61 18.80
CA ALA A 551 -31.36 2.73 19.17
C ALA A 551 -31.64 4.14 19.73
N THR A 552 -32.67 4.77 19.19
CA THR A 552 -33.20 6.07 19.63
C THR A 552 -34.72 5.98 19.84
N ALA A 553 -35.33 7.07 20.28
CA ALA A 553 -36.78 7.17 20.39
C ALA A 553 -37.52 7.13 19.04
N SER A 554 -36.84 7.24 17.90
CA SER A 554 -37.45 7.16 16.55
C SER A 554 -37.28 5.82 15.87
N GLY A 555 -36.29 5.01 16.28
CA GLY A 555 -36.00 3.72 15.64
C GLY A 555 -34.61 3.22 15.98
N ILE A 556 -34.15 2.19 15.25
CA ILE A 556 -32.78 1.68 15.32
C ILE A 556 -32.07 2.03 14.01
N ASP A 557 -31.15 2.97 14.05
CA ASP A 557 -30.36 3.38 12.90
C ASP A 557 -29.24 2.38 12.63
N VAL A 558 -29.10 2.00 11.36
CA VAL A 558 -28.05 1.11 10.85
C VAL A 558 -26.96 1.98 10.22
N ILE A 559 -25.75 1.91 10.76
CA ILE A 559 -24.63 2.74 10.37
C ILE A 559 -23.56 1.87 9.74
N ASN A 560 -23.09 2.29 8.56
CA ASN A 560 -21.88 1.74 7.98
C ASN A 560 -20.68 2.36 8.71
N PRO A 561 -19.85 1.57 9.39
CA PRO A 561 -18.76 2.13 10.15
C PRO A 561 -17.69 2.81 9.28
N ALA A 562 -17.36 2.28 8.11
CA ALA A 562 -16.30 2.83 7.26
C ALA A 562 -16.65 4.23 6.73
N THR A 563 -17.92 4.45 6.34
CA THR A 563 -18.39 5.74 5.79
C THR A 563 -19.06 6.63 6.83
N ARG A 564 -19.38 6.10 8.02
CA ARG A 564 -20.20 6.74 9.06
C ARG A 564 -21.60 7.16 8.62
N ALA A 565 -22.03 6.72 7.44
CA ALA A 565 -23.35 7.04 6.94
C ALA A 565 -24.40 6.14 7.59
N VAL A 566 -25.52 6.74 8.00
CA VAL A 566 -26.75 5.99 8.26
C VAL A 566 -27.21 5.43 6.92
N ILE A 567 -27.20 4.11 6.78
CA ILE A 567 -27.59 3.40 5.55
C ILE A 567 -29.06 2.97 5.56
N GLY A 568 -29.69 3.00 6.74
CA GLY A 568 -31.12 2.79 6.92
C GLY A 568 -31.53 2.91 8.37
N THR A 569 -32.83 3.00 8.62
CA THR A 569 -33.42 3.05 9.95
C THR A 569 -34.47 1.96 10.07
N ILE A 570 -34.40 1.16 11.12
CA ILE A 570 -35.40 0.16 11.47
C ILE A 570 -36.48 0.84 12.31
N ASN A 571 -37.76 0.69 11.92
CA ASN A 571 -38.89 1.32 12.60
C ASN A 571 -39.28 0.64 13.92
N GLU A 572 -38.39 0.70 14.92
CA GLU A 572 -38.61 0.15 16.27
C GLU A 572 -38.25 1.19 17.35
N PRO A 573 -39.05 2.27 17.52
CA PRO A 573 -38.77 3.38 18.43
C PRO A 573 -38.72 3.02 19.92
N SER A 574 -39.16 1.80 20.27
CA SER A 574 -39.22 1.31 21.65
C SER A 574 -38.00 0.48 22.09
N ALA A 575 -37.02 0.24 21.22
CA ALA A 575 -35.86 -0.59 21.56
C ALA A 575 -35.00 0.03 22.68
N ARG A 576 -34.75 -0.72 23.75
CA ARG A 576 -33.98 -0.27 24.93
C ARG A 576 -32.72 -1.07 25.22
N ALA A 577 -32.63 -2.27 24.67
CA ALA A 577 -31.44 -3.11 24.77
C ALA A 577 -31.19 -3.76 23.41
N LEU A 578 -29.93 -3.80 23.00
CA LEU A 578 -29.47 -4.43 21.76
C LEU A 578 -28.42 -5.49 22.10
N SER A 579 -28.40 -6.57 21.33
CA SER A 579 -27.32 -7.56 21.30
C SER A 579 -27.18 -8.10 19.89
N VAL A 580 -25.97 -8.48 19.52
CA VAL A 580 -25.69 -9.14 18.25
C VAL A 580 -25.11 -10.51 18.55
N ALA A 581 -25.55 -11.55 17.84
CA ALA A 581 -25.02 -12.90 17.98
C ALA A 581 -23.89 -13.17 16.98
N ASP A 582 -23.16 -14.27 17.18
CA ASP A 582 -22.02 -14.67 16.31
C ASP A 582 -22.45 -14.98 14.86
N ASP A 583 -23.72 -15.34 14.63
CA ASP A 583 -24.28 -15.53 13.29
C ASP A 583 -24.64 -14.20 12.58
N GLY A 584 -24.35 -13.06 13.22
CA GLY A 584 -24.63 -11.72 12.72
C GLY A 584 -26.05 -11.23 13.00
N SER A 585 -26.91 -12.03 13.65
CA SER A 585 -28.28 -11.64 13.94
C SER A 585 -28.37 -10.53 14.99
N LEU A 586 -29.31 -9.60 14.77
CA LEU A 586 -29.61 -8.51 15.70
C LEU A 586 -30.80 -8.89 16.57
N TRP A 587 -30.59 -8.79 17.89
CA TRP A 587 -31.60 -8.98 18.91
C TRP A 587 -31.86 -7.64 19.61
N ALA A 588 -33.13 -7.30 19.76
CA ALA A 588 -33.55 -6.11 20.48
C ALA A 588 -34.68 -6.43 21.46
N VAL A 589 -34.71 -5.72 22.58
CA VAL A 589 -35.84 -5.78 23.52
C VAL A 589 -36.45 -4.40 23.64
N SER A 590 -37.76 -4.33 23.41
CA SER A 590 -38.52 -3.10 23.51
C SER A 590 -38.82 -2.72 24.97
N SER A 591 -39.26 -1.48 25.19
CA SER A 591 -39.71 -0.99 26.49
C SER A 591 -40.93 -1.72 27.06
N SER A 592 -41.73 -2.37 26.21
CA SER A 592 -42.87 -3.22 26.61
C SER A 592 -42.47 -4.67 26.90
N GLY A 593 -41.20 -5.04 26.68
CA GLY A 593 -40.71 -6.40 26.84
C GLY A 593 -40.89 -7.29 25.60
N ASP A 594 -41.27 -6.73 24.46
CA ASP A 594 -41.27 -7.51 23.21
C ASP A 594 -39.83 -7.81 22.78
N LEU A 595 -39.56 -9.08 22.44
CA LEU A 595 -38.29 -9.55 21.90
C LEU A 595 -38.35 -9.52 20.38
N LEU A 596 -37.39 -8.84 19.77
CA LEU A 596 -37.26 -8.65 18.33
C LEU A 596 -36.00 -9.35 17.86
N HIS A 597 -36.09 -10.08 16.75
CA HIS A 597 -34.97 -10.77 16.13
C HIS A 597 -34.96 -10.58 14.62
N ALA A 598 -33.84 -10.06 14.11
CA ALA A 598 -33.52 -9.96 12.67
C ALA A 598 -32.32 -10.85 12.35
N VAL A 599 -32.47 -11.71 11.34
CA VAL A 599 -31.52 -12.80 11.06
C VAL A 599 -30.36 -12.30 10.20
N GLY A 600 -29.12 -12.54 10.65
CA GLY A 600 -27.89 -12.29 9.89
C GLY A 600 -27.88 -10.95 9.13
N ASP A 601 -27.54 -11.00 7.84
CA ASP A 601 -27.46 -9.82 6.97
C ASP A 601 -28.79 -9.09 6.73
N THR A 602 -29.94 -9.68 7.08
CA THR A 602 -31.22 -8.97 6.96
C THR A 602 -31.35 -7.81 7.96
N ALA A 603 -30.61 -7.87 9.07
CA ALA A 603 -30.48 -6.78 10.05
C ALA A 603 -29.84 -5.51 9.48
N ASP A 604 -29.25 -5.57 8.28
CA ASP A 604 -28.62 -4.44 7.60
C ASP A 604 -29.62 -3.60 6.79
N GLY A 605 -30.80 -4.15 6.50
CA GLY A 605 -31.75 -3.59 5.53
C GLY A 605 -32.49 -2.31 5.98
N GLY A 606 -32.30 -1.84 7.22
CA GLY A 606 -33.01 -0.69 7.73
C GLY A 606 -34.54 -0.88 7.68
N ASN A 607 -35.24 -0.04 6.93
CA ASN A 607 -36.70 -0.09 6.83
C ASN A 607 -37.24 -1.39 6.22
N SER A 608 -36.43 -2.08 5.41
CA SER A 608 -36.81 -3.37 4.82
C SER A 608 -36.40 -4.57 5.67
N THR A 609 -35.87 -4.37 6.88
CA THR A 609 -35.47 -5.48 7.75
C THR A 609 -36.68 -6.27 8.24
N PRO A 610 -36.78 -7.57 7.90
CA PRO A 610 -37.82 -8.43 8.44
C PRO A 610 -37.50 -8.78 9.91
N PHE A 611 -38.46 -8.51 10.81
CA PHE A 611 -38.35 -8.91 12.22
C PHE A 611 -39.29 -10.05 12.56
N THR A 612 -38.76 -11.02 13.29
CA THR A 612 -39.59 -11.88 14.11
C THR A 612 -39.80 -11.20 15.46
N ARG A 613 -41.06 -11.01 15.86
CA ARG A 613 -41.45 -10.42 17.13
C ARG A 613 -42.11 -11.46 18.03
N TRP A 614 -41.66 -11.54 19.27
CA TRP A 614 -42.28 -12.35 20.31
C TRP A 614 -42.67 -11.48 21.51
N ILE A 615 -43.93 -11.61 21.94
CA ILE A 615 -44.45 -10.90 23.11
C ILE A 615 -44.06 -11.71 24.35
N THR A 616 -43.05 -11.25 25.09
CA THR A 616 -42.58 -11.97 26.31
C THR A 616 -43.16 -11.41 27.61
N ASN A 617 -43.73 -10.20 27.58
CA ASN A 617 -44.25 -9.46 28.75
C ASN A 617 -43.22 -9.29 29.89
N VAL A 618 -41.92 -9.29 29.57
CA VAL A 618 -40.86 -9.07 30.53
C VAL A 618 -40.73 -7.57 30.81
N ALA A 619 -41.02 -7.16 32.05
CA ALA A 619 -40.86 -5.79 32.50
C ALA A 619 -39.42 -5.48 32.95
N ASP A 620 -39.09 -4.18 33.04
CA ASP A 620 -37.83 -3.67 33.61
C ASP A 620 -36.55 -4.27 33.01
N VAL A 621 -36.54 -4.46 31.70
CA VAL A 621 -35.39 -4.97 30.94
C VAL A 621 -34.21 -4.01 31.05
N ARG A 622 -33.06 -4.55 31.46
CA ARG A 622 -31.79 -3.84 31.63
C ARG A 622 -30.78 -4.17 30.54
N ALA A 623 -30.72 -5.43 30.12
CA ALA A 623 -29.80 -5.88 29.09
C ALA A 623 -30.35 -7.12 28.39
N VAL A 624 -29.84 -7.36 27.19
CA VAL A 624 -30.04 -8.60 26.44
C VAL A 624 -28.69 -9.12 25.95
N ARG A 625 -28.53 -10.44 25.93
CA ARG A 625 -27.39 -11.13 25.29
C ARG A 625 -27.91 -12.30 24.46
N ALA A 626 -27.42 -12.40 23.24
CA ALA A 626 -27.81 -13.46 22.32
C ALA A 626 -26.79 -14.61 22.35
N LEU A 627 -27.27 -15.85 22.26
CA LEU A 627 -26.47 -17.08 22.17
C LEU A 627 -27.14 -18.01 21.14
N GLY A 628 -26.75 -17.89 19.87
CA GLY A 628 -27.44 -18.56 18.77
C GLY A 628 -28.93 -18.18 18.72
N ASP A 629 -29.81 -19.19 18.75
CA ASP A 629 -31.28 -19.01 18.73
C ASP A 629 -31.90 -18.57 20.08
N VAL A 630 -31.06 -18.28 21.09
CA VAL A 630 -31.48 -17.99 22.47
C VAL A 630 -31.19 -16.53 22.82
N ALA A 631 -32.15 -15.87 23.46
CA ALA A 631 -31.97 -14.58 24.09
C ALA A 631 -31.99 -14.72 25.62
N LEU A 632 -30.96 -14.16 26.27
CA LEU A 632 -30.86 -13.99 27.70
C LEU A 632 -31.25 -12.56 28.05
N ILE A 633 -32.37 -12.38 28.73
CA ILE A 633 -32.90 -11.08 29.13
C ILE A 633 -32.64 -10.87 30.61
N ALA A 634 -31.93 -9.79 30.95
CA ALA A 634 -31.71 -9.38 32.34
C ALA A 634 -32.73 -8.30 32.72
N THR A 635 -33.43 -8.52 33.83
CA THR A 635 -34.26 -7.50 34.50
C THR A 635 -33.57 -7.03 35.77
N ALA A 636 -34.18 -6.14 36.55
CA ALA A 636 -33.60 -5.72 37.83
C ALA A 636 -33.36 -6.88 38.84
N ASN A 637 -34.07 -8.01 38.73
CA ASN A 637 -34.07 -9.06 39.75
C ASN A 637 -33.93 -10.50 39.22
N GLU A 638 -33.91 -10.70 37.91
CA GLU A 638 -33.80 -12.04 37.32
C GLU A 638 -33.10 -12.01 35.96
N VAL A 639 -32.55 -13.17 35.58
CA VAL A 639 -32.13 -13.49 34.22
C VAL A 639 -33.11 -14.50 33.65
N ILE A 640 -33.60 -14.25 32.44
CA ILE A 640 -34.63 -15.04 31.77
C ILE A 640 -34.06 -15.58 30.46
N ARG A 641 -34.19 -16.89 30.24
CA ARG A 641 -33.82 -17.54 28.98
C ARG A 641 -35.04 -17.65 28.09
N VAL A 642 -34.97 -17.08 26.90
CA VAL A 642 -36.02 -17.12 25.88
C VAL A 642 -35.47 -17.82 24.64
N GLU A 643 -36.12 -18.90 24.22
CA GLU A 643 -35.75 -19.66 23.03
C GLU A 643 -36.91 -19.65 22.06
N ARG A 644 -36.70 -19.10 20.86
CA ARG A 644 -37.74 -18.94 19.82
C ARG A 644 -39.06 -18.34 20.35
N GLY A 645 -38.95 -17.37 21.25
CA GLY A 645 -40.09 -16.67 21.87
C GLY A 645 -40.69 -17.34 23.11
N ALA A 646 -40.29 -18.56 23.46
CA ALA A 646 -40.76 -19.25 24.66
C ALA A 646 -39.78 -19.02 25.82
N ILE A 647 -40.31 -18.63 26.99
CA ILE A 647 -39.52 -18.59 28.22
C ILE A 647 -39.24 -20.03 28.66
N THR A 648 -37.96 -20.40 28.72
CA THR A 648 -37.51 -21.77 28.99
C THR A 648 -36.87 -21.92 30.38
N ALA A 649 -36.27 -20.85 30.91
CA ALA A 649 -35.69 -20.83 32.26
C ALA A 649 -35.70 -19.42 32.87
N ARG A 650 -35.64 -19.36 34.20
CA ARG A 650 -35.52 -18.13 34.99
C ARG A 650 -34.56 -18.37 36.16
N ALA A 651 -33.70 -17.41 36.44
CA ALA A 651 -32.85 -17.41 37.63
C ALA A 651 -32.97 -16.07 38.37
N VAL A 652 -33.29 -16.12 39.65
CA VAL A 652 -33.40 -14.92 40.50
C VAL A 652 -32.00 -14.46 40.88
N VAL A 653 -31.64 -13.25 40.45
CA VAL A 653 -30.38 -12.60 40.79
C VAL A 653 -30.71 -11.15 41.18
N PRO A 654 -30.73 -10.80 42.47
CA PRO A 654 -31.12 -9.45 42.89
C PRO A 654 -30.17 -8.37 42.38
N GLY A 655 -30.74 -7.26 41.92
CA GLY A 655 -30.00 -6.07 41.55
C GLY A 655 -29.10 -6.26 40.33
N VAL A 656 -29.52 -7.01 39.31
CA VAL A 656 -28.75 -7.19 38.06
C VAL A 656 -28.52 -5.84 37.41
N ARG A 657 -27.27 -5.59 37.02
CA ARG A 657 -26.85 -4.40 36.28
C ARG A 657 -26.43 -4.73 34.86
N GLN A 658 -25.70 -5.82 34.67
CA GLN A 658 -25.21 -6.27 33.37
C GLN A 658 -25.08 -7.80 33.35
N ILE A 659 -25.18 -8.38 32.16
CA ILE A 659 -24.89 -9.80 31.91
C ILE A 659 -23.90 -9.93 30.76
N GLU A 660 -23.09 -10.98 30.78
CA GLU A 660 -22.18 -11.36 29.70
C GLU A 660 -22.14 -12.88 29.55
N ILE A 661 -21.90 -13.34 28.33
CA ILE A 661 -21.71 -14.76 28.04
C ILE A 661 -20.21 -15.02 27.96
N VAL A 662 -19.75 -16.04 28.67
CA VAL A 662 -18.35 -16.49 28.63
C VAL A 662 -18.33 -18.00 28.47
N ARG A 663 -17.46 -18.50 27.59
CA ARG A 663 -17.23 -19.93 27.44
C ARG A 663 -16.27 -20.41 28.52
N VAL A 664 -16.71 -21.38 29.33
CA VAL A 664 -15.90 -22.03 30.36
C VAL A 664 -15.84 -23.51 30.04
N ASP A 665 -14.63 -24.00 29.81
CA ASP A 665 -14.38 -25.31 29.22
C ASP A 665 -15.15 -25.44 27.87
N ASP A 666 -16.01 -26.44 27.73
CA ASP A 666 -16.83 -26.67 26.53
C ASP A 666 -18.26 -26.13 26.63
N SER A 667 -18.56 -25.31 27.66
CA SER A 667 -19.93 -24.88 27.97
C SER A 667 -20.06 -23.37 28.15
N SER A 668 -21.15 -22.82 27.60
CA SER A 668 -21.48 -21.40 27.73
C SER A 668 -22.05 -21.11 29.10
N HIS A 669 -21.52 -20.07 29.75
CA HIS A 669 -21.99 -19.59 31.04
C HIS A 669 -22.41 -18.12 30.94
N VAL A 670 -23.38 -17.75 31.78
CA VAL A 670 -23.83 -16.37 31.96
C VAL A 670 -23.20 -15.82 33.23
N VAL A 671 -22.41 -14.77 33.08
CA VAL A 671 -21.87 -14.00 34.20
C VAL A 671 -22.78 -12.81 34.44
N VAL A 672 -23.32 -12.73 35.64
CA VAL A 672 -24.26 -11.67 36.04
C VAL A 672 -23.57 -10.73 37.03
N ALA A 673 -23.44 -9.46 36.67
CA ALA A 673 -23.07 -8.40 37.59
C ALA A 673 -24.31 -7.94 38.35
N GLY A 674 -24.22 -7.96 39.69
CA GLY A 674 -25.31 -7.48 40.54
C GLY A 674 -24.83 -6.80 41.81
N SER A 675 -25.79 -6.46 42.68
CA SER A 675 -25.52 -5.76 43.93
C SER A 675 -24.70 -6.58 44.93
N ALA A 676 -24.72 -7.91 44.83
CA ALA A 676 -23.95 -8.82 45.69
C ALA A 676 -22.54 -9.14 45.13
N GLY A 677 -22.27 -8.84 43.86
CA GLY A 677 -21.03 -9.19 43.18
C GLY A 677 -21.27 -9.87 41.83
N LEU A 678 -20.63 -11.02 41.61
CA LEU A 678 -20.75 -11.82 40.38
C LEU A 678 -21.52 -13.11 40.66
N THR A 679 -22.46 -13.45 39.79
CA THR A 679 -23.15 -14.75 39.79
C THR A 679 -22.88 -15.45 38.46
N LEU A 680 -22.29 -16.64 38.50
CA LEU A 680 -22.07 -17.49 37.33
C LEU A 680 -23.19 -18.53 37.22
N LEU A 681 -23.88 -18.57 36.09
CA LEU A 681 -24.97 -19.50 35.78
C LEU A 681 -24.61 -20.29 34.52
N ARG A 682 -25.12 -21.52 34.36
CA ARG A 682 -25.04 -22.22 33.08
C ARG A 682 -26.00 -21.58 32.07
N ALA A 683 -25.58 -21.37 30.82
CA ALA A 683 -26.43 -20.73 29.82
C ALA A 683 -27.59 -21.61 29.35
N ASP A 684 -27.45 -22.94 29.46
CA ASP A 684 -28.44 -23.90 28.95
C ASP A 684 -29.75 -23.88 29.76
N ASP A 685 -29.65 -23.80 31.09
CA ASP A 685 -30.79 -23.93 32.00
C ASP A 685 -30.86 -22.85 33.09
N LEU A 686 -29.90 -21.91 33.11
CA LEU A 686 -29.72 -20.92 34.18
C LEU A 686 -29.55 -21.53 35.58
N GLY A 687 -29.14 -22.80 35.66
CA GLY A 687 -28.90 -23.52 36.91
C GLY A 687 -27.47 -23.41 37.41
N GLY A 688 -27.21 -23.98 38.60
CA GLY A 688 -25.86 -24.18 39.12
C GLY A 688 -25.15 -22.93 39.65
N ALA A 689 -25.90 -21.91 40.09
CA ALA A 689 -25.39 -20.60 40.48
C ALA A 689 -24.17 -20.64 41.42
N GLN A 690 -23.06 -20.03 40.98
CA GLN A 690 -21.88 -19.79 41.81
C GLN A 690 -21.75 -18.29 42.08
N ILE A 691 -21.68 -17.91 43.35
CA ILE A 691 -21.68 -16.50 43.76
C ILE A 691 -20.29 -16.12 44.27
N THR A 692 -19.73 -15.07 43.69
CA THR A 692 -18.52 -14.40 44.19
C THR A 692 -18.90 -13.03 44.72
N THR A 693 -18.75 -12.85 46.03
CA THR A 693 -19.12 -11.58 46.68
C THR A 693 -18.12 -10.48 46.35
N VAL A 694 -18.65 -9.30 46.01
CA VAL A 694 -17.85 -8.09 45.78
C VAL A 694 -18.49 -6.96 46.57
N THR A 695 -17.74 -6.36 47.49
CA THR A 695 -18.21 -5.24 48.31
C THR A 695 -18.63 -4.07 47.42
N GLY A 696 -19.86 -3.56 47.61
CA GLY A 696 -20.44 -2.50 46.76
C GLY A 696 -21.04 -3.00 45.44
N GLY A 697 -20.96 -4.30 45.17
CA GLY A 697 -21.43 -4.93 43.94
C GLY A 697 -20.51 -4.68 42.74
N VAL A 698 -20.96 -5.12 41.57
CA VAL A 698 -20.27 -4.90 40.28
C VAL A 698 -21.15 -4.02 39.40
N SER A 699 -20.57 -2.95 38.85
CA SER A 699 -21.28 -1.94 38.05
C SER A 699 -21.23 -2.22 36.54
N ALA A 700 -20.07 -2.66 36.06
CA ALA A 700 -19.83 -3.07 34.68
C ALA A 700 -18.96 -4.33 34.64
N LEU A 701 -19.10 -5.11 33.57
CA LEU A 701 -18.28 -6.30 33.33
C LEU A 701 -17.86 -6.43 31.86
N GLY A 702 -16.77 -7.15 31.63
CA GLY A 702 -16.31 -7.59 30.31
C GLY A 702 -15.65 -8.96 30.40
N GLY A 703 -16.11 -9.90 29.57
CA GLY A 703 -15.61 -11.27 29.54
C GLY A 703 -14.57 -11.48 28.44
N VAL A 704 -13.55 -12.30 28.71
CA VAL A 704 -12.52 -12.68 27.73
C VAL A 704 -12.21 -14.17 27.83
N ASP A 705 -12.00 -14.82 26.70
CA ASP A 705 -11.75 -16.26 26.58
C ASP A 705 -10.42 -16.60 25.86
N TRP A 706 -9.56 -15.60 25.66
CA TRP A 706 -8.28 -15.74 24.95
C TRP A 706 -7.09 -16.13 25.84
N PHE A 707 -7.35 -16.60 27.05
CA PHE A 707 -6.38 -17.15 28.00
C PHE A 707 -6.68 -18.63 28.28
N ASP A 708 -5.73 -19.35 28.88
CA ASP A 708 -5.93 -20.75 29.27
C ASP A 708 -7.15 -20.94 30.20
N GLU A 709 -7.41 -19.97 31.08
CA GLU A 709 -8.65 -19.86 31.84
C GLU A 709 -9.37 -18.57 31.44
N PRO A 710 -10.67 -18.62 31.09
CA PRO A 710 -11.43 -17.43 30.75
C PRO A 710 -11.46 -16.45 31.93
N ARG A 711 -11.43 -15.15 31.62
CA ARG A 711 -11.39 -14.09 32.62
C ARG A 711 -12.57 -13.15 32.50
N VAL A 712 -12.95 -12.56 33.64
CA VAL A 712 -13.92 -11.47 33.72
C VAL A 712 -13.26 -10.28 34.40
N TYR A 713 -13.34 -9.14 33.74
CA TYR A 713 -13.02 -7.83 34.31
C TYR A 713 -14.30 -7.28 34.93
N ALA A 714 -14.27 -6.99 36.23
CA ALA A 714 -15.43 -6.53 36.97
C ALA A 714 -15.15 -5.19 37.65
N ALA A 715 -15.92 -4.17 37.29
CA ALA A 715 -15.82 -2.83 37.86
C ALA A 715 -16.52 -2.75 39.22
N GLY A 716 -15.72 -2.74 40.29
CA GLY A 716 -16.17 -2.36 41.63
C GLY A 716 -16.07 -0.85 41.85
N LEU A 717 -16.38 -0.40 43.08
CA LEU A 717 -16.28 1.01 43.45
C LEU A 717 -14.83 1.53 43.35
N ASP A 718 -13.88 0.78 43.92
CA ASP A 718 -12.51 1.28 44.13
C ASP A 718 -11.48 0.69 43.14
N SER A 719 -11.89 -0.21 42.24
CA SER A 719 -10.99 -0.87 41.28
C SER A 719 -11.74 -1.73 40.27
N ILE A 720 -11.06 -2.04 39.16
CA ILE A 720 -11.43 -3.16 38.30
C ILE A 720 -10.71 -4.41 38.80
N SER A 721 -11.47 -5.43 39.20
CA SER A 721 -10.93 -6.73 39.62
C SER A 721 -11.03 -7.74 38.48
N VAL A 722 -9.97 -8.52 38.27
CA VAL A 722 -9.93 -9.57 37.25
C VAL A 722 -10.12 -10.92 37.92
N TYR A 723 -11.07 -11.70 37.44
CA TYR A 723 -11.39 -13.03 37.95
C TYR A 723 -11.18 -14.09 36.87
N THR A 724 -10.63 -15.25 37.22
CA THR A 724 -10.70 -16.45 36.37
C THR A 724 -11.96 -17.24 36.68
N LEU A 725 -12.54 -17.87 35.66
CA LEU A 725 -13.73 -18.70 35.77
C LEU A 725 -13.37 -20.17 35.55
N ARG A 726 -13.99 -21.05 36.35
CA ARG A 726 -13.94 -22.51 36.18
C ARG A 726 -15.33 -23.09 36.45
N ALA A 727 -15.70 -24.15 35.73
CA ALA A 727 -17.02 -24.74 35.85
C ALA A 727 -17.31 -25.14 37.31
N ASN A 728 -18.55 -24.86 37.75
CA ASN A 728 -19.06 -25.24 39.08
C ASN A 728 -18.25 -24.71 40.29
N THR A 729 -17.48 -23.63 40.13
CA THR A 729 -16.79 -22.97 41.24
C THR A 729 -17.01 -21.46 41.23
N PRO A 730 -16.98 -20.78 42.39
CA PRO A 730 -16.96 -19.32 42.43
C PRO A 730 -15.74 -18.75 41.68
N ALA A 731 -15.94 -17.61 41.02
CA ALA A 731 -14.89 -16.89 40.30
C ALA A 731 -13.74 -16.49 41.24
N VAL A 732 -12.50 -16.73 40.81
CA VAL A 732 -11.29 -16.52 41.63
C VAL A 732 -10.57 -15.25 41.19
N ARG A 733 -10.36 -14.28 42.10
CA ARG A 733 -9.68 -13.03 41.76
C ARG A 733 -8.18 -13.27 41.56
N VAL A 734 -7.66 -12.86 40.40
CA VAL A 734 -6.25 -13.01 40.01
C VAL A 734 -5.50 -11.68 39.92
N ALA A 735 -6.20 -10.57 39.68
CA ALA A 735 -5.59 -9.24 39.63
C ALA A 735 -6.54 -8.14 40.12
N ARG A 736 -5.96 -7.00 40.50
CA ARG A 736 -6.67 -5.76 40.84
C ARG A 736 -5.99 -4.60 40.13
N ILE A 737 -6.77 -3.82 39.39
CA ILE A 737 -6.32 -2.67 38.60
C ILE A 737 -6.92 -1.41 39.22
N SER A 738 -6.08 -0.43 39.55
CA SER A 738 -6.44 0.80 40.29
C SER A 738 -7.14 1.84 39.40
N ILE A 739 -8.30 1.46 38.86
CA ILE A 739 -9.24 2.31 38.13
C ILE A 739 -10.56 2.32 38.92
N GLU A 740 -10.92 3.46 39.48
CA GLU A 740 -12.10 3.64 40.33
C GLU A 740 -13.35 3.96 39.51
N ASN A 741 -14.51 3.52 39.98
CA ASN A 741 -15.83 3.89 39.43
C ASN A 741 -15.95 3.76 37.90
N ALA A 742 -15.42 2.68 37.32
CA ALA A 742 -15.57 2.43 35.90
C ALA A 742 -17.05 2.18 35.54
N SER A 743 -17.55 3.00 34.62
CA SER A 743 -18.94 2.99 34.14
C SER A 743 -19.20 1.95 33.06
N LEU A 744 -18.16 1.59 32.31
CA LEU A 744 -18.22 0.68 31.18
C LEU A 744 -16.89 -0.07 31.05
N ILE A 745 -16.98 -1.34 30.66
CA ILE A 745 -15.83 -2.14 30.22
C ILE A 745 -16.12 -2.56 28.77
N ALA A 746 -15.19 -2.27 27.87
CA ALA A 746 -15.28 -2.60 26.45
C ALA A 746 -14.10 -3.51 26.08
N VAL A 747 -14.42 -4.68 25.54
CA VAL A 747 -13.43 -5.70 25.18
C VAL A 747 -13.14 -5.60 23.68
N ASN A 748 -11.87 -5.42 23.30
CA ASN A 748 -11.45 -5.42 21.91
C ASN A 748 -10.85 -6.79 21.55
N HIS A 749 -11.66 -7.64 20.91
CA HIS A 749 -11.27 -9.02 20.58
C HIS A 749 -10.20 -9.09 19.49
N ALA A 750 -10.18 -8.15 18.54
CA ALA A 750 -9.14 -8.05 17.52
C ALA A 750 -7.74 -7.87 18.13
N THR A 751 -7.56 -6.85 18.97
CA THR A 751 -6.25 -6.51 19.57
C THR A 751 -5.97 -7.26 20.88
N ARG A 752 -6.99 -7.92 21.45
CA ARG A 752 -6.97 -8.54 22.79
C ARG A 752 -6.66 -7.54 23.91
N ILE A 753 -7.09 -6.30 23.74
CA ILE A 753 -6.96 -5.24 24.74
C ILE A 753 -8.30 -4.99 25.41
N VAL A 754 -8.28 -4.70 26.70
CA VAL A 754 -9.47 -4.35 27.48
C VAL A 754 -9.45 -2.85 27.73
N HIS A 755 -10.55 -2.19 27.43
CA HIS A 755 -10.74 -0.77 27.70
C HIS A 755 -11.81 -0.55 28.77
N ALA A 756 -11.71 0.55 29.50
CA ALA A 756 -12.73 0.97 30.45
C ALA A 756 -13.01 2.46 30.34
N VAL A 757 -14.27 2.86 30.48
CA VAL A 757 -14.64 4.27 30.62
C VAL A 757 -14.84 4.57 32.08
N ALA A 758 -13.98 5.41 32.64
CA ALA A 758 -13.97 5.74 34.06
C ALA A 758 -13.54 7.20 34.28
N PRO A 759 -13.78 7.79 35.46
CA PRO A 759 -13.25 9.10 35.79
C PRO A 759 -11.75 9.22 35.51
N THR A 760 -11.31 10.34 34.94
CA THR A 760 -9.90 10.73 34.87
C THR A 760 -9.40 11.14 36.25
N ARG A 761 -8.09 11.01 36.48
CA ARG A 761 -7.43 11.50 37.71
C ARG A 761 -7.26 13.01 37.73
N ALA A 762 -7.28 13.66 36.56
CA ALA A 762 -7.01 15.09 36.44
C ALA A 762 -8.20 15.97 36.87
N ALA A 763 -9.43 15.50 36.66
CA ALA A 763 -10.65 16.24 36.90
C ALA A 763 -11.75 15.31 37.43
N SER A 764 -12.36 15.70 38.55
CA SER A 764 -13.39 14.88 39.21
C SER A 764 -14.60 14.66 38.30
N GLY A 765 -14.90 13.39 38.02
CA GLY A 765 -16.08 12.97 37.25
C GLY A 765 -15.94 13.04 35.72
N ALA A 766 -14.91 13.68 35.18
CA ALA A 766 -14.65 13.72 33.74
C ALA A 766 -14.26 12.33 33.22
N ALA A 767 -14.86 11.90 32.10
CA ALA A 767 -14.63 10.59 31.52
C ALA A 767 -13.27 10.49 30.82
N ALA A 768 -12.59 9.37 31.03
CA ALA A 768 -11.44 8.96 30.25
C ALA A 768 -11.61 7.51 29.79
N LEU A 769 -11.04 7.22 28.62
CA LEU A 769 -10.81 5.86 28.15
C LEU A 769 -9.49 5.34 28.71
N TRP A 770 -9.59 4.35 29.58
CA TRP A 770 -8.46 3.64 30.15
C TRP A 770 -8.19 2.38 29.33
N SER A 771 -6.96 2.22 28.83
CA SER A 771 -6.53 1.01 28.12
C SER A 771 -5.71 0.14 29.06
N ILE A 772 -6.15 -1.09 29.30
CA ILE A 772 -5.61 -1.99 30.33
C ILE A 772 -4.64 -2.99 29.69
N GLU A 773 -3.53 -3.26 30.38
CA GLU A 773 -2.59 -4.32 29.99
C GLU A 773 -3.16 -5.68 30.40
N PRO A 774 -3.51 -6.56 29.45
CA PRO A 774 -4.33 -7.74 29.73
C PRO A 774 -3.57 -8.87 30.45
N ASN A 775 -2.23 -8.85 30.45
CA ASN A 775 -1.39 -9.89 31.05
C ASN A 775 -0.96 -9.57 32.48
N GLY A 776 -1.34 -8.41 33.02
CA GLY A 776 -0.86 -7.89 34.28
C GLY A 776 -1.97 -7.17 35.04
N ASN A 777 -1.56 -6.17 35.82
CA ASN A 777 -2.44 -5.39 36.70
C ASN A 777 -2.21 -3.88 36.54
N ALA A 778 -1.73 -3.48 35.37
CA ALA A 778 -1.38 -2.12 34.99
C ALA A 778 -2.21 -1.65 33.78
N TYR A 779 -2.08 -0.37 33.43
CA TYR A 779 -2.79 0.24 32.30
C TYR A 779 -1.86 1.14 31.48
N PHE A 780 -2.04 1.12 30.16
CA PHE A 780 -1.21 1.82 29.18
C PHE A 780 -1.43 3.33 29.21
N SER A 781 -2.69 3.75 29.28
CA SER A 781 -3.09 5.14 29.01
C SER A 781 -4.44 5.46 29.64
N ASP A 782 -4.62 6.73 30.00
CA ASP A 782 -5.91 7.39 30.24
C ASP A 782 -6.10 8.51 29.21
N THR A 783 -7.09 8.37 28.33
CA THR A 783 -7.37 9.37 27.29
C THR A 783 -8.67 10.08 27.62
N GLU A 784 -8.60 11.36 27.97
CA GLU A 784 -9.78 12.15 28.32
C GLU A 784 -10.76 12.25 27.15
N LEU A 785 -12.04 11.98 27.42
CA LEU A 785 -13.10 11.93 26.42
C LEU A 785 -13.78 13.30 26.32
N ARG A 786 -13.40 14.06 25.30
CA ARG A 786 -14.01 15.33 24.91
C ARG A 786 -14.62 15.20 23.53
N ASN A 787 -15.64 15.98 23.23
CA ASN A 787 -16.13 16.11 21.86
C ASN A 787 -15.32 17.22 21.12
N PRO A 788 -14.38 16.88 20.22
CA PRO A 788 -13.59 17.87 19.50
C PRO A 788 -14.38 18.70 18.50
N ALA A 789 -15.59 18.28 18.09
CA ALA A 789 -16.44 19.05 17.19
C ALA A 789 -16.99 20.33 17.86
N VAL A 790 -16.91 20.41 19.18
CA VAL A 790 -17.31 21.58 19.97
C VAL A 790 -16.05 22.29 20.45
N SER A 791 -15.77 23.47 19.90
CA SER A 791 -14.61 24.28 20.30
C SER A 791 -14.71 24.66 21.78
N GLY A 792 -13.69 24.32 22.57
CA GLY A 792 -13.67 24.55 24.02
C GLY A 792 -14.57 23.59 24.83
N ALA A 793 -14.92 22.42 24.27
CA ALA A 793 -15.74 21.44 24.97
C ALA A 793 -15.17 21.06 26.35
N GLU A 794 -16.04 21.14 27.36
CA GLU A 794 -15.80 20.50 28.65
C GLU A 794 -15.71 18.97 28.49
N PRO A 795 -14.99 18.26 29.38
CA PRO A 795 -15.00 16.81 29.39
C PRO A 795 -16.43 16.29 29.52
N LEU A 796 -16.73 15.22 28.78
CA LEU A 796 -17.95 14.47 29.03
C LEU A 796 -17.81 13.79 30.39
N MET A 797 -18.90 13.71 31.14
CA MET A 797 -18.88 13.06 32.45
C MET A 797 -18.89 11.53 32.28
N SER A 798 -18.26 10.82 33.21
CA SER A 798 -18.22 9.35 33.18
C SER A 798 -19.54 8.71 33.56
N ASP A 799 -20.50 9.49 34.07
CA ASP A 799 -21.86 9.04 34.31
C ASP A 799 -22.67 9.09 33.00
N ASN A 800 -23.75 8.30 32.93
CA ASN A 800 -24.70 8.28 31.81
C ASN A 800 -24.13 7.84 30.44
N VAL A 801 -23.02 7.10 30.44
CA VAL A 801 -22.53 6.36 29.27
C VAL A 801 -23.55 5.26 28.92
N THR A 802 -24.05 5.27 27.68
CA THR A 802 -25.03 4.28 27.21
C THR A 802 -24.35 2.99 26.73
N GLY A 803 -23.15 3.10 26.17
CA GLY A 803 -22.36 1.96 25.72
C GLY A 803 -21.17 2.37 24.87
N ALA A 804 -20.35 1.39 24.50
CA ALA A 804 -19.29 1.58 23.53
C ALA A 804 -19.23 0.40 22.57
N VAL A 805 -18.81 0.69 21.34
CA VAL A 805 -18.68 -0.28 20.26
C VAL A 805 -17.36 -0.10 19.55
N ILE A 806 -16.86 -1.18 18.96
CA ILE A 806 -15.72 -1.13 18.06
C ILE A 806 -16.24 -1.00 16.64
N ASP A 807 -15.69 -0.05 15.90
CA ASP A 807 -16.22 0.32 14.60
C ASP A 807 -15.84 -0.63 13.46
N GLY A 808 -14.95 -1.60 13.65
CA GLY A 808 -14.89 -2.77 12.78
C GLY A 808 -13.60 -3.56 12.85
N SER A 809 -13.66 -4.86 12.52
CA SER A 809 -12.50 -5.71 12.20
C SER A 809 -12.89 -7.11 11.70
N ALA A 810 -12.14 -7.63 10.73
CA ALA A 810 -11.80 -9.06 10.65
C ALA A 810 -10.28 -9.14 10.41
N GLU A 811 -9.53 -8.85 11.47
CA GLU A 811 -8.06 -8.92 11.66
C GLU A 811 -7.14 -8.05 10.79
N LEU A 812 -7.71 -7.27 9.86
CA LEU A 812 -7.22 -6.10 9.08
C LEU A 812 -5.75 -6.00 8.65
N PRO A 813 -5.57 -5.64 7.36
CA PRO A 813 -4.83 -4.41 7.05
C PRO A 813 -5.54 -3.22 6.37
N ASP A 814 -6.88 -3.14 6.35
CA ASP A 814 -7.62 -1.86 6.15
C ASP A 814 -9.16 -1.90 6.32
N GLY A 815 -9.79 -3.04 6.61
CA GLY A 815 -11.25 -3.19 6.77
C GLY A 815 -11.93 -2.54 7.99
N GLY A 816 -11.44 -1.41 8.50
CA GLY A 816 -11.97 -0.62 9.63
C GLY A 816 -10.95 0.40 10.14
N ARG A 817 -11.36 1.44 10.89
CA ARG A 817 -10.42 2.43 11.46
C ARG A 817 -9.82 2.00 12.80
N GLY A 818 -10.34 0.92 13.40
CA GLY A 818 -9.91 0.47 14.72
C GLY A 818 -10.26 1.50 15.79
N GLU A 819 -11.40 2.18 15.62
CA GLU A 819 -11.88 3.21 16.51
C GLU A 819 -12.90 2.61 17.50
N LEU A 820 -12.72 2.93 18.78
CA LEU A 820 -13.71 2.69 19.81
C LEU A 820 -14.64 3.90 19.86
N ILE A 821 -15.94 3.66 19.69
CA ILE A 821 -16.98 4.70 19.72
C ILE A 821 -17.70 4.57 21.05
N THR A 822 -17.62 5.60 21.89
CA THR A 822 -18.37 5.68 23.15
C THR A 822 -19.58 6.60 22.95
N ALA A 823 -20.74 6.19 23.43
CA ALA A 823 -22.00 6.93 23.30
C ALA A 823 -22.58 7.28 24.67
N TRP A 824 -23.14 8.48 24.79
CA TRP A 824 -23.82 8.99 25.98
C TRP A 824 -25.33 9.14 25.72
N SER A 825 -26.10 9.04 26.79
CA SER A 825 -27.57 9.13 26.75
C SER A 825 -28.10 10.47 26.22
N ASN A 826 -27.31 11.54 26.29
CA ASN A 826 -27.65 12.86 25.75
C ASN A 826 -27.42 12.98 24.23
N GLY A 827 -26.96 11.91 23.57
CA GLY A 827 -26.68 11.89 22.13
C GLY A 827 -25.22 12.17 21.77
N GLU A 828 -24.36 12.53 22.72
CA GLU A 828 -22.93 12.71 22.45
C GLU A 828 -22.27 11.38 22.10
N MET A 829 -21.37 11.41 21.12
CA MET A 829 -20.52 10.27 20.74
C MET A 829 -19.09 10.73 20.52
N VAL A 830 -18.14 9.97 21.06
CA VAL A 830 -16.70 10.22 20.93
C VAL A 830 -16.03 9.03 20.27
N GLN A 831 -15.16 9.31 19.30
CA GLN A 831 -14.38 8.34 18.54
C GLN A 831 -12.94 8.37 19.02
N VAL A 832 -12.41 7.20 19.39
CA VAL A 832 -11.05 7.06 19.89
C VAL A 832 -10.29 6.01 19.10
N ALA A 833 -9.19 6.38 18.45
CA ALA A 833 -8.26 5.43 17.84
C ALA A 833 -7.63 4.56 18.92
N VAL A 834 -7.87 3.25 18.86
CA VAL A 834 -7.30 2.26 19.79
C VAL A 834 -6.42 1.21 19.09
N GLY A 835 -6.39 1.21 17.75
CA GLY A 835 -5.62 0.25 16.94
C GLY A 835 -4.10 0.45 16.94
N ASP A 836 -3.62 1.67 17.21
CA ASP A 836 -2.19 2.03 17.08
C ASP A 836 -1.34 1.65 18.30
N LEU A 837 -1.95 1.12 19.36
CA LEU A 837 -1.28 0.86 20.63
C LEU A 837 -0.01 -0.01 20.44
N SER A 838 -0.07 -0.99 19.53
CA SER A 838 1.06 -1.87 19.22
C SER A 838 2.24 -1.21 18.54
N SER A 839 1.99 -0.14 17.77
CA SER A 839 3.07 0.67 17.19
C SER A 839 3.92 1.31 18.28
N GLY A 840 3.30 1.63 19.43
CA GLY A 840 3.93 2.23 20.61
C GLY A 840 5.13 1.44 21.11
N TRP A 841 4.97 0.13 21.26
CA TRP A 841 6.06 -0.71 21.78
C TRP A 841 7.06 -1.19 20.72
N ARG A 842 6.78 -1.01 19.42
CA ARG A 842 7.64 -1.51 18.33
C ARG A 842 8.49 -0.45 17.65
N TRP A 843 8.01 0.79 17.52
CA TRP A 843 8.80 1.89 16.95
C TRP A 843 10.18 2.10 17.60
N PRO A 844 10.34 2.01 18.94
CA PRO A 844 11.65 2.07 19.57
C PRO A 844 12.63 1.01 19.04
N GLY A 845 12.16 -0.22 18.80
CA GLY A 845 12.94 -1.30 18.21
C GLY A 845 13.31 -1.04 16.75
N VAL A 846 12.37 -0.51 15.96
CA VAL A 846 12.59 -0.12 14.56
C VAL A 846 13.67 0.97 14.45
N ILE A 847 13.57 2.01 15.26
CA ILE A 847 14.53 3.12 15.30
C ILE A 847 15.91 2.61 15.74
N ALA A 848 15.97 1.84 16.84
CA ALA A 848 17.21 1.24 17.32
C ALA A 848 17.84 0.33 16.26
N GLY A 849 17.02 -0.43 15.54
CA GLY A 849 17.44 -1.29 14.44
C GLY A 849 18.04 -0.53 13.26
N ALA A 850 17.42 0.57 12.84
CA ALA A 850 17.93 1.43 11.76
C ALA A 850 19.24 2.12 12.16
N ILE A 851 19.33 2.60 13.41
CA ILE A 851 20.56 3.16 13.98
C ILE A 851 21.64 2.08 14.03
N ALA A 852 21.33 0.86 14.48
CA ALA A 852 22.27 -0.24 14.56
C ALA A 852 22.83 -0.60 13.17
N ALA A 853 21.97 -0.72 12.14
CA ALA A 853 22.42 -0.98 10.77
C ALA A 853 23.36 0.12 10.25
N ALA A 854 23.03 1.38 10.51
CA ALA A 854 23.86 2.53 10.17
C ALA A 854 25.21 2.54 10.91
N LEU A 855 25.20 2.27 12.22
CA LEU A 855 26.38 2.20 13.07
C LEU A 855 27.27 1.01 12.73
N LEU A 856 26.70 -0.15 12.39
CA LEU A 856 27.46 -1.32 11.95
C LEU A 856 28.17 -1.04 10.62
N ALA A 857 27.50 -0.42 9.66
CA ALA A 857 28.12 0.01 8.41
C ALA A 857 29.22 1.05 8.64
N LEU A 858 28.99 2.02 9.54
CA LEU A 858 29.98 3.02 9.92
C LEU A 858 31.17 2.40 10.65
N LEU A 859 30.94 1.47 11.58
CA LEU A 859 31.98 0.77 12.32
C LEU A 859 32.82 -0.08 11.39
N ALA A 860 32.20 -0.85 10.49
CA ALA A 860 32.89 -1.58 9.44
C ALA A 860 33.73 -0.64 8.56
N ARG A 861 33.21 0.55 8.23
CA ARG A 861 33.94 1.57 7.48
C ARG A 861 35.17 2.10 8.23
N LEU A 862 35.07 2.27 9.55
CA LEU A 862 36.14 2.80 10.41
C LEU A 862 37.21 1.75 10.72
N LEU A 863 36.81 0.50 10.96
CA LEU A 863 37.72 -0.59 11.33
C LEU A 863 38.50 -1.12 10.12
N THR A 864 37.85 -1.26 8.98
CA THR A 864 38.48 -1.85 7.78
C THR A 864 39.07 -0.81 6.84
N GLU A 865 38.71 0.45 7.03
CA GLU A 865 38.96 1.56 6.10
C GLU A 865 38.41 1.34 4.68
N ARG A 866 37.59 0.31 4.49
CA ARG A 866 37.04 -0.03 3.19
C ARG A 866 35.53 0.19 3.17
N ARG A 867 35.04 0.87 2.13
CA ARG A 867 33.60 1.14 1.90
C ARG A 867 32.78 -0.10 1.68
N ASP A 868 33.47 -1.17 1.44
CA ASP A 868 32.94 -2.33 0.84
C ASP A 868 32.42 -3.34 1.86
N VAL A 869 33.24 -3.63 2.86
CA VAL A 869 32.86 -4.29 4.08
C VAL A 869 31.74 -3.48 4.72
N ALA A 870 31.82 -2.15 4.72
CA ALA A 870 30.74 -1.29 5.21
C ALA A 870 29.41 -1.46 4.46
N ALA A 871 29.43 -1.48 3.12
CA ALA A 871 28.22 -1.69 2.31
C ALA A 871 27.65 -3.11 2.48
N LEU A 872 28.51 -4.13 2.57
CA LEU A 872 28.10 -5.52 2.81
C LEU A 872 27.51 -5.70 4.21
N THR A 873 28.16 -5.15 5.24
CA THR A 873 27.65 -5.14 6.61
C THR A 873 26.30 -4.42 6.68
N GLY A 874 26.16 -3.28 5.99
CA GLY A 874 24.89 -2.58 5.86
C GLY A 874 23.82 -3.43 5.18
N LEU A 875 24.12 -4.08 4.06
CA LEU A 875 23.20 -4.96 3.36
C LEU A 875 22.78 -6.18 4.21
N LEU A 876 23.73 -6.82 4.89
CA LEU A 876 23.44 -7.94 5.79
C LEU A 876 22.57 -7.50 6.96
N ALA A 877 22.82 -6.32 7.54
CA ALA A 877 21.98 -5.74 8.58
C ALA A 877 20.57 -5.35 8.07
N LEU A 878 20.41 -5.04 6.78
CA LEU A 878 19.11 -4.80 6.17
C LEU A 878 18.33 -6.10 5.93
N LEU A 879 19.02 -7.21 5.64
CA LEU A 879 18.41 -8.54 5.48
C LEU A 879 18.05 -9.17 6.82
N ASP A 880 18.81 -8.85 7.87
CA ASP A 880 18.51 -9.23 9.25
C ASP A 880 17.29 -8.44 9.76
N GLY A 881 16.17 -9.12 10.03
CA GLY A 881 14.92 -8.51 10.49
C GLY A 881 13.99 -7.93 9.42
N ALA A 882 14.11 -8.36 8.16
CA ALA A 882 13.17 -8.02 7.07
C ALA A 882 12.04 -9.06 6.88
N GLY A 883 11.70 -9.79 7.95
CA GLY A 883 10.69 -10.86 7.96
C GLY A 883 9.43 -10.46 8.70
#